data_AF-A0AA44XVQ5-F1
#
_entry.id   AF-A0AA44XVQ5-F1
#
_cell.length_a   1.000
_cell.length_b   1.000
_cell.length_c   1.000
_cell.angle_alpha   90.00
_cell.angle_beta   90.00
_cell.angle_gamma   90.00
#
_symmetry.space_group_name_H-M   'P 1'
#
loop_
_entity.id
_entity.type
_entity.pdbx_description
1 polymer ?
#
loop_
_entity_poly.entity_id
_entity_poly.type
_entity_poly.pdbx_seq_one_letter_code
_entity_poly.pdbx_strand_id
1 'polypeptide(L)'
;MTPFLVCQFGKSTLSNLVKECFGSDFPDILRKPQINYAFHYLQALNAQSVLLESEYIDKDFLEDCERYYLRRFGANGHKCARLHFFSEQVTHQRVEELLNNGDETKLAELQACYLGFMVVKPLPRTFIGKSCFKQYKGFNVDDTKRLLARRYEVNLFGISLSVDSIAFQEQDKVVSACATTAIWSALNALSWIPVRAIPSCSEITSNAINFIHGSSNSFPSRELSNKQILRALDVAGLRYHAEQLNRVSQSELIDTVKCHVDSSLPLILGVKVFGLKNGAWLEKAGHAVTILGYKTGIEESGLYIHDDRFGPYARAKFIDLGRLSLPDAQKQTWGMILQARDDAGNWLDAHEVLVPDFLIAPMQKKARLPLSFAINTCKTIVDNIAEEFRAVAPSGAEPHRLTYTVRLEEIADVKARVVKSVPAQSFRDTNGTAIPLTSEQRVAWLAEKNRFLTRHFARLQWVAEFKYLDQPAFSLLIDATEIPQGNAVSAILRDSPIACEATLALLQPYAGKSSEANEGDKNSFFDSFLRKLHQRVEGLSHHLDITYGAPRAPSYLKSEEFAGGDIVLNGSLKIFYDATADSIEAHFPQQATAPNPAPLIWAISHDGALLIGVEENRMGHPCLTGFKPARIAGELHRLSNGWAINAKSGRYSGDYSDKDSLLENALRRFKSTFAASSAQLSIAKPTPAVVPVPADLSPRSGLPS
;
A
#
# COMPACT_ATOMS: atom_id res chain seq x y z
N MET A 1 39.95 20.08 -22.18
CA MET A 1 39.20 20.48 -20.97
C MET A 1 39.34 19.39 -19.95
N THR A 2 39.49 19.75 -18.68
CA THR A 2 39.35 18.81 -17.56
C THR A 2 37.94 18.21 -17.61
N PRO A 3 37.76 16.87 -17.52
CA PRO A 3 36.46 16.23 -17.71
C PRO A 3 35.45 16.55 -16.60
N PHE A 4 35.93 17.03 -15.45
CA PHE A 4 35.12 17.50 -14.34
C PHE A 4 35.86 18.59 -13.57
N LEU A 5 35.13 19.37 -12.77
CA LEU A 5 35.70 20.32 -11.80
C LEU A 5 35.18 20.00 -10.41
N VAL A 6 36.03 20.07 -9.39
CA VAL A 6 35.64 19.94 -7.98
C VAL A 6 35.96 21.22 -7.25
N CYS A 7 34.98 21.78 -6.56
CA CYS A 7 35.13 23.04 -5.84
C CYS A 7 34.49 22.97 -4.45
N GLN A 8 34.94 23.84 -3.56
CA GLN A 8 34.26 24.07 -2.29
C GLN A 8 32.85 24.62 -2.56
N PHE A 9 31.85 24.08 -1.85
CA PHE A 9 30.49 24.56 -1.94
C PHE A 9 30.39 26.00 -1.47
N GLY A 10 29.82 26.87 -2.30
CA GLY A 10 29.74 28.29 -2.05
C GLY A 10 28.83 28.98 -3.05
N LYS A 11 28.24 30.10 -2.65
CA LYS A 11 27.28 30.86 -3.47
C LYS A 11 27.95 31.41 -4.75
N SER A 12 29.13 32.00 -4.61
CA SER A 12 29.98 32.43 -5.74
C SER A 12 30.43 31.25 -6.60
N THR A 13 30.81 30.13 -5.98
CA THR A 13 31.20 28.90 -6.69
C THR A 13 30.07 28.40 -7.59
N LEU A 14 28.83 28.29 -7.07
CA LEU A 14 27.67 27.87 -7.85
C LEU A 14 27.45 28.76 -9.09
N SER A 15 27.55 30.08 -8.90
CA SER A 15 27.43 31.06 -10.01
C SER A 15 28.51 30.84 -11.07
N ASN A 16 29.76 30.66 -10.65
CA ASN A 16 30.87 30.48 -11.57
C ASN A 16 30.82 29.13 -12.30
N LEU A 17 30.42 28.04 -11.63
CA LEU A 17 30.27 26.73 -12.27
C LEU A 17 29.16 26.74 -13.33
N VAL A 18 28.04 27.43 -13.08
CA VAL A 18 26.98 27.59 -14.09
C VAL A 18 27.47 28.42 -15.27
N LYS A 19 28.23 29.50 -15.04
CA LYS A 19 28.83 30.32 -16.11
C LYS A 19 29.86 29.54 -16.93
N GLU A 20 30.68 28.71 -16.29
CA GLU A 20 31.66 27.87 -16.97
C GLU A 20 31.00 26.92 -17.98
N CYS A 21 29.77 26.48 -17.72
CA CYS A 21 29.03 25.59 -18.61
C CYS A 21 28.56 26.27 -19.91
N PHE A 22 28.28 27.58 -19.89
CA PHE A 22 27.56 28.26 -20.99
C PHE A 22 28.21 29.58 -21.46
N GLY A 23 29.36 29.95 -20.91
CA GLY A 23 30.12 31.15 -21.25
C GLY A 23 29.87 32.34 -20.30
N SER A 24 30.77 33.32 -20.38
CA SER A 24 30.80 34.51 -19.51
C SER A 24 29.59 35.42 -19.64
N ASP A 25 28.86 35.33 -20.76
CA ASP A 25 27.68 36.14 -21.05
C ASP A 25 26.42 35.66 -20.30
N PHE A 26 26.52 34.55 -19.56
CA PHE A 26 25.42 34.04 -18.76
C PHE A 26 25.07 35.01 -17.61
N PRO A 27 23.79 35.38 -17.45
CA PRO A 27 23.38 36.43 -16.52
C PRO A 27 23.71 36.11 -15.07
N ASP A 28 23.81 37.14 -14.22
CA ASP A 28 24.01 36.96 -12.78
C ASP A 28 22.84 36.18 -12.15
N ILE A 29 23.11 34.92 -11.81
CA ILE A 29 22.12 34.00 -11.26
C ILE A 29 21.90 34.16 -9.76
N LEU A 30 22.73 34.93 -9.06
CA LEU A 30 22.68 35.04 -7.60
C LEU A 30 21.40 35.70 -7.09
N ARG A 31 20.74 36.49 -7.94
CA ARG A 31 19.46 37.13 -7.61
C ARG A 31 18.26 36.21 -7.82
N LYS A 32 18.46 35.01 -8.37
CA LYS A 32 17.38 34.07 -8.67
C LYS A 32 16.88 33.40 -7.39
N PRO A 33 15.58 33.49 -7.04
CA PRO A 33 15.02 32.88 -5.84
C PRO A 33 15.34 31.38 -5.71
N GLN A 34 15.25 30.64 -6.82
CA GLN A 34 15.51 29.20 -6.84
C GLN A 34 16.97 28.84 -6.52
N ILE A 35 17.93 29.65 -6.95
CA ILE A 35 19.35 29.44 -6.61
C ILE A 35 19.60 29.73 -5.14
N ASN A 36 19.04 30.83 -4.61
CA ASN A 36 19.16 31.15 -3.19
C ASN A 36 18.54 30.05 -2.32
N TYR A 37 17.34 29.59 -2.69
CA TYR A 37 16.68 28.50 -2.00
C TYR A 37 17.51 27.21 -2.05
N ALA A 38 17.99 26.78 -3.23
CA ALA A 38 18.82 25.59 -3.35
C ALA A 38 20.13 25.71 -2.55
N PHE A 39 20.75 26.89 -2.55
CA PHE A 39 21.95 27.16 -1.76
C PHE A 39 21.68 27.00 -0.25
N HIS A 40 20.65 27.66 0.29
CA HIS A 40 20.29 27.53 1.70
C HIS A 40 19.86 26.12 2.08
N TYR A 41 19.16 25.42 1.17
CA TYR A 41 18.74 24.04 1.37
C TYR A 41 19.94 23.10 1.51
N LEU A 42 20.89 23.19 0.59
CA LEU A 42 22.12 22.40 0.61
C LEU A 42 23.05 22.81 1.76
N GLN A 43 23.10 24.10 2.11
CA GLN A 43 23.83 24.57 3.28
C GLN A 43 23.26 23.98 4.58
N ALA A 44 21.94 23.92 4.74
CA ALA A 44 21.29 23.28 5.88
C ALA A 44 21.50 21.75 5.93
N LEU A 45 21.86 21.13 4.80
CA LEU A 45 22.33 19.75 4.71
C LEU A 45 23.84 19.58 4.95
N ASN A 46 24.54 20.66 5.30
CA ASN A 46 25.99 20.73 5.46
C ASN A 46 26.77 20.39 4.18
N ALA A 47 26.31 20.86 3.02
CA ALA A 47 27.07 20.73 1.78
C ALA A 47 28.44 21.44 1.91
N GLN A 48 29.50 20.71 1.56
CA GLN A 48 30.88 21.16 1.69
C GLN A 48 31.61 21.25 0.35
N SER A 49 31.25 20.39 -0.61
CA SER A 49 31.85 20.38 -1.94
C SER A 49 30.80 20.18 -3.04
N VAL A 50 31.14 20.65 -4.23
CA VAL A 50 30.37 20.49 -5.46
C VAL A 50 31.28 19.99 -6.58
N LEU A 51 30.81 18.99 -7.33
CA LEU A 51 31.48 18.47 -8.52
C LEU A 51 30.64 18.79 -9.76
N LEU A 52 31.28 19.37 -10.77
CA LEU A 52 30.69 19.65 -12.07
C LEU A 52 31.03 18.55 -13.08
N GLU A 53 30.01 17.90 -13.61
CA GLU A 53 30.04 17.08 -14.81
C GLU A 53 29.56 17.95 -15.99
N SER A 54 30.47 18.37 -16.87
CA SER A 54 30.22 19.42 -17.86
C SER A 54 29.44 18.95 -19.10
N GLU A 55 29.48 17.66 -19.43
CA GLU A 55 28.85 17.10 -20.63
C GLU A 55 27.84 15.99 -20.28
N TYR A 56 26.67 16.41 -19.80
CA TYR A 56 25.59 15.51 -19.40
C TYR A 56 24.42 15.56 -20.38
N ILE A 57 23.86 14.40 -20.73
CA ILE A 57 22.63 14.31 -21.52
C ILE A 57 21.45 14.05 -20.60
N ASP A 58 20.63 15.08 -20.38
CA ASP A 58 19.39 14.95 -19.65
C ASP A 58 18.25 14.51 -20.60
N LYS A 59 17.55 13.43 -20.25
CA LYS A 59 16.45 12.91 -21.05
C LYS A 59 15.34 13.95 -21.25
N ASP A 60 14.89 14.56 -20.15
CA ASP A 60 13.76 15.49 -20.17
C ASP A 60 14.10 16.74 -21.03
N PHE A 61 15.29 17.30 -20.85
CA PHE A 61 15.74 18.43 -21.67
C PHE A 61 16.02 18.05 -23.12
N LEU A 62 16.54 16.86 -23.41
CA LEU A 62 16.78 16.42 -24.79
C LEU A 62 15.48 16.39 -25.61
N GLU A 63 14.41 15.83 -25.03
CA GLU A 63 13.08 15.80 -25.65
C GLU A 63 12.50 17.21 -25.85
N ASP A 64 12.65 18.09 -24.84
CA ASP A 64 12.22 19.50 -24.95
C ASP A 64 13.04 20.27 -26.00
N CYS A 65 14.34 19.96 -26.11
CA CYS A 65 15.24 20.56 -27.07
C CYS A 65 14.91 20.15 -28.50
N GLU A 66 14.66 18.86 -28.73
CA GLU A 66 14.25 18.33 -30.03
C GLU A 66 12.96 18.98 -30.54
N ARG A 67 11.94 19.06 -29.67
CA ARG A 67 10.62 19.57 -30.04
C ARG A 67 10.60 21.07 -30.33
N TYR A 68 11.43 21.85 -29.63
CA TYR A 68 11.38 23.32 -29.70
C TYR A 68 12.72 23.99 -29.96
N TYR A 69 13.74 23.72 -29.13
CA TYR A 69 14.97 24.53 -29.12
C TYR A 69 15.89 24.33 -30.32
N LEU A 70 15.97 23.12 -30.89
CA LEU A 70 16.74 22.85 -32.10
C LEU A 70 16.24 23.62 -33.33
N ARG A 71 14.98 24.05 -33.32
CA ARG A 71 14.37 24.80 -34.44
C ARG A 71 14.65 26.30 -34.39
N ARG A 72 15.35 26.79 -33.36
CA ARG A 72 15.70 28.21 -33.23
C ARG A 72 17.05 28.51 -33.88
N PHE A 73 17.16 29.69 -34.49
CA PHE A 73 18.44 30.23 -34.91
C PHE A 73 19.33 30.48 -33.67
N GLY A 74 20.57 29.97 -33.68
CA GLY A 74 21.49 30.08 -32.54
C GLY A 74 21.19 29.13 -31.37
N ALA A 75 20.77 27.88 -31.65
CA ALA A 75 20.51 26.89 -30.61
C ALA A 75 21.81 26.54 -29.83
N ASN A 76 21.79 26.71 -28.50
CA ASN A 76 22.89 26.41 -27.58
C ASN A 76 23.15 24.89 -27.38
N GLY A 77 22.69 24.05 -28.30
CA GLY A 77 22.81 22.59 -28.24
C GLY A 77 21.86 21.90 -27.24
N HIS A 78 22.09 20.60 -27.07
CA HIS A 78 21.29 19.71 -26.20
C HIS A 78 22.08 19.20 -24.98
N LYS A 79 23.37 19.55 -24.88
CA LYS A 79 24.23 19.15 -23.76
C LYS A 79 23.92 20.02 -22.53
N CYS A 80 23.60 19.35 -21.44
CA CYS A 80 23.47 19.95 -20.11
C CYS A 80 24.77 19.77 -19.33
N ALA A 81 24.83 20.39 -18.17
CA ALA A 81 25.77 20.03 -17.11
C ALA A 81 25.04 19.43 -15.92
N ARG A 82 25.76 18.73 -15.04
CA ARG A 82 25.21 18.21 -13.78
C ARG A 82 26.14 18.55 -12.63
N LEU A 83 25.59 19.20 -11.62
CA LEU A 83 26.27 19.52 -10.36
C LEU A 83 25.93 18.44 -9.34
N HIS A 84 26.94 17.87 -8.71
CA HIS A 84 26.83 16.88 -7.63
C HIS A 84 27.25 17.50 -6.31
N PHE A 85 26.47 17.27 -5.25
CA PHE A 85 26.70 17.87 -3.94
C PHE A 85 27.08 16.83 -2.91
N PHE A 86 28.03 17.16 -2.04
CA PHE A 86 28.51 16.27 -0.98
C PHE A 86 28.61 17.00 0.36
N SER A 87 28.29 16.31 1.45
CA SER A 87 28.39 16.83 2.82
C SER A 87 29.80 16.80 3.40
N GLU A 88 30.77 16.33 2.61
CA GLU A 88 32.19 16.26 2.95
C GLU A 88 33.03 16.97 1.90
N GLN A 89 34.30 17.23 2.24
CA GLN A 89 35.28 17.68 1.26
C GLN A 89 35.60 16.54 0.28
N VAL A 90 35.24 16.75 -0.98
CA VAL A 90 35.68 15.93 -2.11
C VAL A 90 36.72 16.75 -2.86
N THR A 91 37.83 16.12 -3.23
CA THR A 91 38.94 16.75 -3.98
C THR A 91 39.13 16.02 -5.31
N HIS A 92 39.82 16.67 -6.25
CA HIS A 92 40.22 16.04 -7.50
C HIS A 92 40.99 14.72 -7.28
N GLN A 93 41.97 14.73 -6.37
CA GLN A 93 42.73 13.53 -6.01
C GLN A 93 41.83 12.39 -5.50
N ARG A 94 40.87 12.68 -4.61
CA ARG A 94 39.94 11.67 -4.08
C ARG A 94 39.12 11.02 -5.20
N VAL A 95 38.66 11.81 -6.18
CA VAL A 95 37.91 11.30 -7.33
C VAL A 95 38.79 10.45 -8.25
N GLU A 96 40.01 10.90 -8.56
CA GLU A 96 40.95 10.13 -9.38
C GLU A 96 41.34 8.79 -8.75
N GLU A 97 41.59 8.76 -7.43
CA GLU A 97 41.85 7.52 -6.69
C GLU A 97 40.69 6.53 -6.78
N LEU A 98 39.44 7.03 -6.69
CA LEU A 98 38.24 6.21 -6.82
C LEU A 98 38.11 5.61 -8.22
N LEU A 99 38.37 6.42 -9.26
CA LEU A 99 38.29 5.97 -10.65
C LEU A 99 39.38 4.96 -11.01
N ASN A 100 40.58 5.10 -10.43
CA ASN A 100 41.71 4.21 -10.71
C ASN A 100 41.57 2.85 -10.01
N ASN A 101 41.09 2.84 -8.77
CA ASN A 101 41.14 1.65 -7.92
C ASN A 101 39.80 0.94 -7.73
N GLY A 102 38.67 1.65 -7.92
CA GLY A 102 37.33 1.07 -7.72
C GLY A 102 37.07 0.55 -6.30
N ASP A 103 37.72 1.12 -5.28
CA ASP A 103 37.63 0.68 -3.88
C ASP A 103 36.20 0.80 -3.34
N GLU A 104 35.56 -0.35 -3.11
CA GLU A 104 34.18 -0.44 -2.62
C GLU A 104 33.93 0.31 -1.32
N THR A 105 34.93 0.37 -0.42
CA THR A 105 34.80 1.07 0.87
C THR A 105 34.72 2.58 0.64
N LYS A 106 35.65 3.11 -0.16
CA LYS A 106 35.66 4.54 -0.51
C LYS A 106 34.44 4.94 -1.35
N LEU A 107 33.93 4.03 -2.19
CA LEU A 107 32.68 4.25 -2.94
C LEU A 107 31.46 4.34 -2.00
N ALA A 108 31.40 3.47 -0.98
CA ALA A 108 30.36 3.53 0.05
C ALA A 108 30.44 4.81 0.88
N GLU A 109 31.65 5.28 1.22
CA GLU A 109 31.86 6.58 1.88
C GLU A 109 31.35 7.74 1.02
N LEU A 110 31.65 7.74 -0.29
CA LEU A 110 31.18 8.77 -1.22
C LEU A 110 29.64 8.78 -1.30
N GLN A 111 29.00 7.61 -1.35
CA GLN A 111 27.54 7.49 -1.31
C GLN A 111 26.95 7.99 0.01
N ALA A 112 27.61 7.74 1.15
CA ALA A 112 27.12 8.18 2.46
C ALA A 112 27.06 9.72 2.57
N CYS A 113 28.05 10.42 1.99
CA CYS A 113 28.11 11.88 1.97
C CYS A 113 27.39 12.53 0.77
N TYR A 114 26.86 11.76 -0.17
CA TYR A 114 26.14 12.29 -1.33
C TYR A 114 24.81 12.96 -0.93
N LEU A 115 24.63 14.20 -1.35
CA LEU A 115 23.44 15.03 -1.07
C LEU A 115 22.51 15.15 -2.27
N GLY A 116 22.91 14.66 -3.44
CA GLY A 116 22.12 14.70 -4.66
C GLY A 116 22.73 15.57 -5.75
N PHE A 117 21.90 15.97 -6.71
CA PHE A 117 22.36 16.65 -7.93
C PHE A 117 21.39 17.72 -8.43
N MET A 118 21.91 18.63 -9.26
CA MET A 118 21.16 19.62 -10.03
C MET A 118 21.62 19.55 -11.48
N VAL A 119 20.70 19.28 -12.42
CA VAL A 119 20.96 19.44 -13.84
C VAL A 119 20.87 20.92 -14.21
N VAL A 120 21.81 21.39 -15.00
CA VAL A 120 21.88 22.74 -15.51
C VAL A 120 21.67 22.71 -17.04
N LYS A 121 20.55 23.25 -17.49
CA LYS A 121 20.14 23.33 -18.90
C LYS A 121 20.83 24.52 -19.59
N PRO A 122 21.19 24.42 -20.88
CA PRO A 122 21.79 25.50 -21.68
C PRO A 122 20.80 26.62 -22.06
N LEU A 123 20.02 27.10 -21.07
CA LEU A 123 18.96 28.10 -21.23
C LEU A 123 19.27 29.33 -20.37
N PRO A 124 19.30 30.55 -20.92
CA PRO A 124 19.80 31.74 -20.19
C PRO A 124 18.93 32.18 -19.00
N ARG A 125 17.64 31.79 -18.97
CA ARG A 125 16.70 32.24 -17.92
C ARG A 125 16.24 31.10 -17.01
N THR A 126 15.94 29.95 -17.60
CA THR A 126 15.29 28.80 -16.96
C THR A 126 16.21 27.58 -17.00
N PHE A 127 17.39 27.72 -16.40
CA PHE A 127 18.46 26.72 -16.50
C PHE A 127 18.38 25.61 -15.46
N ILE A 128 17.57 25.73 -14.40
CA ILE A 128 17.48 24.67 -13.39
C ILE A 128 16.63 23.54 -13.97
N GLY A 129 17.30 22.45 -14.36
CA GLY A 129 16.67 21.21 -14.82
C GLY A 129 16.33 20.29 -13.66
N LYS A 130 16.21 19.00 -13.99
CA LYS A 130 15.96 17.93 -13.03
C LYS A 130 16.96 17.98 -11.86
N SER A 131 16.45 18.20 -10.68
CA SER A 131 17.21 18.36 -9.45
C SER A 131 16.62 17.46 -8.37
N CYS A 132 17.46 16.65 -7.74
CA CYS A 132 17.08 15.75 -6.66
C CYS A 132 18.02 15.99 -5.48
N PHE A 133 17.48 16.49 -4.37
CA PHE A 133 18.24 16.72 -3.14
C PHE A 133 17.78 15.79 -2.04
N LYS A 134 18.74 15.36 -1.21
CA LYS A 134 18.49 14.58 0.00
C LYS A 134 17.56 15.36 0.92
N GLN A 135 16.58 14.69 1.51
CA GLN A 135 15.64 15.32 2.43
C GLN A 135 16.31 15.67 3.75
N TYR A 136 15.81 16.71 4.44
CA TYR A 136 16.27 17.02 5.79
C TYR A 136 16.04 15.84 6.75
N LYS A 137 16.86 15.75 7.79
CA LYS A 137 16.64 14.78 8.86
C LYS A 137 15.29 15.03 9.56
N GLY A 138 14.69 13.97 10.09
CA GLY A 138 13.45 14.06 10.89
C GLY A 138 12.15 14.06 10.07
N PHE A 139 12.19 13.86 8.75
CA PHE A 139 11.01 13.47 7.99
C PHE A 139 10.75 11.97 8.15
N ASN A 140 9.48 11.57 8.15
CA ASN A 140 9.06 10.17 8.16
C ASN A 140 9.52 9.39 9.42
N VAL A 141 9.72 10.09 10.54
CA VAL A 141 10.08 9.49 11.85
C VAL A 141 8.83 9.14 12.66
N ASP A 142 7.79 9.97 12.56
CA ASP A 142 6.52 9.82 13.27
C ASP A 142 5.33 10.25 12.39
N ASP A 143 4.11 10.11 12.92
CA ASP A 143 2.85 10.41 12.21
C ASP A 143 2.57 11.93 12.05
N THR A 144 3.41 12.78 12.65
CA THR A 144 3.25 14.24 12.65
C THR A 144 3.86 14.88 11.41
N LYS A 145 4.81 14.23 10.74
CA LYS A 145 5.54 14.82 9.61
C LYS A 145 5.94 13.79 8.57
N ARG A 146 5.32 13.87 7.39
CA ARG A 146 5.59 12.96 6.27
C ARG A 146 5.99 13.70 5.00
N LEU A 147 6.91 13.14 4.25
CA LEU A 147 7.40 13.63 2.97
C LEU A 147 7.62 12.47 2.01
N LEU A 148 7.01 12.53 0.82
CA LEU A 148 7.18 11.54 -0.23
C LEU A 148 8.63 11.54 -0.73
N ALA A 149 9.13 10.34 -1.00
CA ALA A 149 10.46 10.12 -1.55
C ALA A 149 10.42 8.91 -2.49
N ARG A 150 11.32 8.90 -3.46
CA ARG A 150 11.70 7.73 -4.24
C ARG A 150 13.19 7.75 -4.49
N ARG A 151 13.75 6.57 -4.72
CA ARG A 151 15.16 6.41 -5.04
C ARG A 151 15.44 6.80 -6.49
N TYR A 152 16.38 7.72 -6.70
CA TYR A 152 16.97 8.03 -7.99
C TYR A 152 18.38 7.46 -8.06
N GLU A 153 18.61 6.58 -9.01
CA GLU A 153 19.95 6.08 -9.34
C GLU A 153 20.67 7.08 -10.25
N VAL A 154 21.93 7.35 -9.93
CA VAL A 154 22.79 8.34 -10.58
C VAL A 154 24.13 7.67 -10.88
N ASN A 155 24.57 7.72 -12.13
CA ASN A 155 25.90 7.25 -12.49
C ASN A 155 26.84 8.45 -12.65
N LEU A 156 27.89 8.53 -11.84
CA LEU A 156 28.95 9.55 -11.93
C LEU A 156 30.25 8.87 -12.39
N PHE A 157 30.59 8.99 -13.67
CA PHE A 157 31.80 8.40 -14.26
C PHE A 157 31.95 6.88 -14.00
N GLY A 158 30.84 6.13 -14.00
CA GLY A 158 30.82 4.71 -13.66
C GLY A 158 30.47 4.42 -12.20
N ILE A 159 30.57 5.40 -11.30
CA ILE A 159 30.24 5.26 -9.87
C ILE A 159 28.73 5.29 -9.70
N SER A 160 28.18 4.22 -9.10
CA SER A 160 26.75 4.14 -8.78
C SER A 160 26.43 4.89 -7.50
N LEU A 161 25.78 6.04 -7.62
CA LEU A 161 25.25 6.85 -6.53
C LEU A 161 23.72 6.81 -6.54
N SER A 162 23.11 7.16 -5.42
CA SER A 162 21.66 7.20 -5.26
C SER A 162 21.24 8.27 -4.28
N VAL A 163 20.05 8.84 -4.51
CA VAL A 163 19.43 9.81 -3.60
C VAL A 163 17.93 9.56 -3.51
N ASP A 164 17.41 9.52 -2.29
CA ASP A 164 15.97 9.47 -2.03
C ASP A 164 15.40 10.88 -2.02
N SER A 165 14.59 11.19 -3.03
CA SER A 165 14.05 12.53 -3.28
C SER A 165 12.79 12.45 -4.14
N ILE A 166 12.29 13.58 -4.60
CA ILE A 166 11.32 13.74 -5.67
C ILE A 166 11.94 14.79 -6.59
N ALA A 167 11.94 14.51 -7.88
CA ALA A 167 12.57 15.41 -8.82
C ALA A 167 11.85 16.76 -8.84
N PHE A 168 12.65 17.82 -8.80
CA PHE A 168 12.23 19.20 -8.99
C PHE A 168 12.82 19.75 -10.29
N GLN A 169 12.13 20.68 -10.92
CA GLN A 169 12.72 21.50 -11.97
C GLN A 169 12.06 22.88 -12.01
N GLU A 170 12.76 23.85 -12.57
CA GLU A 170 12.19 25.16 -12.84
C GLU A 170 11.31 25.12 -14.09
N GLN A 171 10.21 25.88 -14.05
CA GLN A 171 9.35 26.13 -15.20
C GLN A 171 10.13 26.78 -16.34
N ASP A 172 10.03 26.19 -17.52
CA ASP A 172 10.38 26.85 -18.76
C ASP A 172 9.14 27.47 -19.39
N LYS A 173 8.95 28.78 -19.25
CA LYS A 173 7.77 29.51 -19.77
C LYS A 173 7.56 29.39 -21.28
N VAL A 174 8.54 28.87 -22.02
CA VAL A 174 8.45 28.71 -23.47
C VAL A 174 7.80 27.38 -23.85
N VAL A 175 8.15 26.30 -23.14
CA VAL A 175 7.70 24.92 -23.44
C VAL A 175 6.79 24.31 -22.36
N SER A 176 6.56 25.02 -21.26
CA SER A 176 5.81 24.51 -20.10
C SER A 176 5.02 25.60 -19.37
N ALA A 177 3.80 25.27 -18.95
CA ALA A 177 3.07 26.04 -17.96
C ALA A 177 3.45 25.59 -16.54
N CYS A 178 3.12 26.38 -15.52
CA CYS A 178 3.35 25.99 -14.12
C CYS A 178 2.67 24.64 -13.80
N ALA A 179 1.44 24.46 -14.30
CA ALA A 179 0.71 23.20 -14.20
C ALA A 179 1.42 22.00 -14.84
N THR A 180 2.20 22.22 -15.91
CA THR A 180 3.03 21.17 -16.53
C THR A 180 4.10 20.69 -15.55
N THR A 181 4.82 21.61 -14.89
CA THR A 181 5.84 21.28 -13.89
C THR A 181 5.23 20.59 -12.66
N ALA A 182 4.04 21.00 -12.25
CA ALA A 182 3.30 20.37 -11.15
C ALA A 182 2.86 18.94 -11.50
N ILE A 183 2.39 18.70 -12.73
CA ILE A 183 2.08 17.35 -13.23
C ILE A 183 3.35 16.51 -13.28
N TRP A 184 4.44 17.04 -13.86
CA TRP A 184 5.72 16.33 -13.95
C TRP A 184 6.27 15.93 -12.57
N SER A 185 6.19 16.84 -11.60
CA SER A 185 6.61 16.57 -10.22
C SER A 185 5.72 15.52 -9.55
N ALA A 186 4.40 15.57 -9.79
CA ALA A 186 3.46 14.55 -9.31
C ALA A 186 3.78 13.18 -9.94
N LEU A 187 4.00 13.10 -11.26
CA LEU A 187 4.39 11.84 -11.93
C LEU A 187 5.71 11.27 -11.37
N ASN A 188 6.68 12.15 -11.06
CA ASN A 188 7.90 11.73 -10.39
C ASN A 188 7.64 11.20 -8.98
N ALA A 189 6.64 11.69 -8.26
CA ALA A 189 6.28 11.18 -6.93
C ALA A 189 5.47 9.88 -6.93
N LEU A 190 4.86 9.48 -8.05
CA LEU A 190 4.18 8.19 -8.17
C LEU A 190 5.22 7.06 -8.33
N SER A 191 5.52 6.36 -7.24
CA SER A 191 6.62 5.38 -7.17
C SER A 191 6.50 4.21 -8.15
N TRP A 192 5.27 3.80 -8.48
CA TRP A 192 5.00 2.71 -9.44
C TRP A 192 5.21 3.12 -10.90
N ILE A 193 5.34 4.41 -11.20
CA ILE A 193 5.70 4.87 -12.55
C ILE A 193 7.23 4.82 -12.67
N PRO A 194 7.78 4.03 -13.61
CA PRO A 194 9.22 4.03 -13.85
C PRO A 194 9.71 5.42 -14.25
N VAL A 195 10.82 5.90 -13.67
CA VAL A 195 11.36 7.24 -13.94
C VAL A 195 11.55 7.50 -15.44
N ARG A 196 11.99 6.48 -16.19
CA ARG A 196 12.22 6.57 -17.64
C ARG A 196 10.93 6.71 -18.46
N ALA A 197 9.79 6.27 -17.92
CA ALA A 197 8.49 6.36 -18.58
C ALA A 197 7.78 7.69 -18.33
N ILE A 198 8.33 8.55 -17.48
CA ILE A 198 7.77 9.89 -17.23
C ILE A 198 8.02 10.76 -18.48
N PRO A 199 6.97 11.37 -19.05
CA PRO A 199 7.08 12.26 -20.20
C PRO A 199 7.77 13.59 -19.83
N SER A 200 8.46 14.21 -20.78
CA SER A 200 9.03 15.55 -20.58
C SER A 200 7.95 16.64 -20.44
N CYS A 201 8.36 17.84 -20.05
CA CYS A 201 7.44 18.97 -19.91
C CYS A 201 6.77 19.39 -21.23
N SER A 202 7.51 19.40 -22.34
CA SER A 202 6.92 19.71 -23.65
C SER A 202 5.92 18.63 -24.09
N GLU A 203 6.13 17.36 -23.72
CA GLU A 203 5.20 16.28 -23.99
C GLU A 203 3.93 16.39 -23.15
N ILE A 204 4.05 16.65 -21.85
CA ILE A 204 2.91 16.91 -20.96
C ILE A 204 2.07 18.08 -21.49
N THR A 205 2.73 19.17 -21.90
CA THR A 205 2.04 20.37 -22.44
C THR A 205 1.32 20.04 -23.74
N SER A 206 1.97 19.29 -24.65
CA SER A 206 1.36 18.84 -25.90
C SER A 206 0.12 17.98 -25.63
N ASN A 207 0.21 17.04 -24.70
CA ASN A 207 -0.88 16.15 -24.30
C ASN A 207 -2.06 16.91 -23.67
N ALA A 208 -1.79 18.01 -22.97
CA ALA A 208 -2.81 18.88 -22.40
C ALA A 208 -3.60 19.66 -23.48
N ILE A 209 -2.95 20.03 -24.60
CA ILE A 209 -3.50 20.94 -25.62
C ILE A 209 -4.16 20.20 -26.79
N ASN A 210 -3.61 19.07 -27.25
CA ASN A 210 -3.90 18.45 -28.56
C ASN A 210 -5.35 18.02 -28.86
N PHE A 211 -6.33 18.22 -27.99
CA PHE A 211 -7.70 17.73 -28.16
C PHE A 211 -8.80 18.66 -27.59
N ILE A 212 -8.52 19.94 -27.36
CA ILE A 212 -9.50 20.88 -26.79
C ILE A 212 -9.93 21.89 -27.85
N HIS A 213 -11.23 21.93 -28.16
CA HIS A 213 -11.80 22.92 -29.08
C HIS A 213 -11.48 24.35 -28.59
N GLY A 214 -10.85 25.15 -29.47
CA GLY A 214 -10.44 26.52 -29.15
C GLY A 214 -9.06 26.66 -28.48
N SER A 215 -8.34 25.55 -28.23
CA SER A 215 -6.94 25.64 -27.81
C SER A 215 -6.06 26.02 -29.00
N SER A 216 -5.31 27.11 -28.88
CA SER A 216 -4.31 27.49 -29.89
C SER A 216 -3.19 26.45 -29.92
N ASN A 217 -3.01 25.77 -31.07
CA ASN A 217 -1.88 24.88 -31.35
C ASN A 217 -0.57 25.67 -31.53
N SER A 218 -0.09 26.33 -30.49
CA SER A 218 1.17 27.05 -30.56
C SER A 218 1.82 27.17 -29.21
N PHE A 219 3.01 26.57 -29.08
CA PHE A 219 4.01 27.11 -28.17
C PHE A 219 4.24 28.59 -28.54
N PRO A 220 4.29 29.52 -27.58
CA PRO A 220 4.28 29.33 -26.11
C PRO A 220 2.87 29.25 -25.49
N SER A 221 2.63 28.25 -24.63
CA SER A 221 1.40 28.14 -23.82
C SER A 221 1.53 29.00 -22.56
N ARG A 222 0.65 29.99 -22.36
CA ARG A 222 0.73 30.90 -21.21
C ARG A 222 0.30 30.23 -19.89
N GLU A 223 -0.79 29.48 -19.88
CA GLU A 223 -1.36 28.79 -18.70
C GLU A 223 -2.16 27.55 -19.13
N LEU A 224 -2.32 26.55 -18.24
CA LEU A 224 -3.23 25.42 -18.45
C LEU A 224 -4.44 25.56 -17.52
N SER A 225 -5.64 25.44 -18.08
CA SER A 225 -6.89 25.33 -17.33
C SER A 225 -6.99 23.99 -16.58
N ASN A 226 -7.86 23.91 -15.57
CA ASN A 226 -8.11 22.66 -14.83
C ASN A 226 -8.47 21.50 -15.79
N LYS A 227 -9.28 21.76 -16.84
CA LYS A 227 -9.62 20.74 -17.85
C LYS A 227 -8.39 20.20 -18.61
N GLN A 228 -7.43 21.07 -18.91
CA GLN A 228 -6.16 20.71 -19.56
C GLN A 228 -5.26 19.87 -18.65
N ILE A 229 -5.19 20.21 -17.36
CA ILE A 229 -4.45 19.44 -16.35
C ILE A 229 -5.02 18.02 -16.27
N LEU A 230 -6.33 17.91 -16.10
CA LEU A 230 -7.03 16.63 -16.03
C LEU A 230 -6.82 15.80 -17.29
N ARG A 231 -6.87 16.43 -18.47
CA ARG A 231 -6.60 15.76 -19.74
C ARG A 231 -5.18 15.21 -19.83
N ALA A 232 -4.17 15.94 -19.38
CA ALA A 232 -2.80 15.45 -19.36
C ALA A 232 -2.65 14.20 -18.48
N LEU A 233 -3.36 14.15 -17.34
CA LEU A 233 -3.40 12.96 -16.48
C LEU A 233 -4.11 11.76 -17.13
N ASP A 234 -5.20 12.00 -17.88
CA ASP A 234 -5.86 10.95 -18.68
C ASP A 234 -4.92 10.34 -19.72
N VAL A 235 -4.16 11.17 -20.43
CA VAL A 235 -3.18 10.72 -21.44
C VAL A 235 -2.03 9.96 -20.78
N ALA A 236 -1.61 10.37 -19.57
CA ALA A 236 -0.66 9.62 -18.76
C ALA A 236 -1.22 8.28 -18.21
N GLY A 237 -2.48 7.95 -18.51
CA GLY A 237 -3.11 6.68 -18.12
C GLY A 237 -3.55 6.62 -16.65
N LEU A 238 -3.63 7.77 -15.98
CA LEU A 238 -4.01 7.87 -14.58
C LEU A 238 -5.52 8.05 -14.41
N ARG A 239 -6.01 7.69 -13.22
CA ARG A 239 -7.28 8.24 -12.72
C ARG A 239 -6.96 9.43 -11.84
N TYR A 240 -7.95 10.28 -11.64
CA TYR A 240 -7.83 11.41 -10.74
C TYR A 240 -9.16 11.65 -10.04
N HIS A 241 -9.07 12.14 -8.81
CA HIS A 241 -10.19 12.76 -8.10
C HIS A 241 -9.88 14.22 -7.92
N ALA A 242 -10.85 15.08 -8.15
CA ALA A 242 -10.62 16.50 -8.14
C ALA A 242 -11.76 17.23 -7.40
N GLU A 243 -11.39 18.18 -6.56
CA GLU A 243 -12.31 18.88 -5.67
C GLU A 243 -12.05 20.39 -5.68
N GLN A 244 -13.13 21.17 -5.62
CA GLN A 244 -13.04 22.61 -5.40
C GLN A 244 -12.86 22.86 -3.90
N LEU A 245 -11.92 23.74 -3.57
CA LEU A 245 -11.57 23.99 -2.17
C LEU A 245 -12.36 25.16 -1.56
N ASN A 246 -13.18 25.89 -2.33
CA ASN A 246 -13.84 27.15 -1.96
C ASN A 246 -14.72 27.15 -0.69
N ARG A 247 -14.90 26.00 -0.02
CA ARG A 247 -15.59 25.82 1.27
C ARG A 247 -14.93 24.78 2.18
N VAL A 248 -13.74 24.32 1.84
CA VAL A 248 -13.01 23.31 2.59
C VAL A 248 -12.22 24.01 3.69
N SER A 249 -12.42 23.57 4.94
CA SER A 249 -11.66 24.09 6.08
C SER A 249 -10.18 23.68 6.00
N GLN A 250 -9.32 24.41 6.72
CA GLN A 250 -7.91 24.07 6.80
C GLN A 250 -7.69 22.64 7.33
N SER A 251 -8.46 22.23 8.34
CA SER A 251 -8.37 20.88 8.92
C SER A 251 -8.77 19.79 7.93
N GLU A 252 -9.88 19.99 7.19
CA GLU A 252 -10.32 19.03 6.18
C GLU A 252 -9.29 18.87 5.06
N LEU A 253 -8.64 19.96 4.61
CA LEU A 253 -7.55 19.84 3.65
C LEU A 253 -6.38 19.04 4.22
N ILE A 254 -5.96 19.33 5.46
CA ILE A 254 -4.86 18.61 6.11
C ILE A 254 -5.18 17.11 6.19
N ASP A 255 -6.40 16.73 6.55
CA ASP A 255 -6.83 15.34 6.64
C ASP A 255 -6.82 14.66 5.26
N THR A 256 -7.32 15.33 4.22
CA THR A 256 -7.24 14.86 2.83
C THR A 256 -5.80 14.69 2.38
N VAL A 257 -4.92 15.66 2.67
CA VAL A 257 -3.49 15.59 2.34
C VAL A 257 -2.83 14.44 3.08
N LYS A 258 -3.11 14.28 4.38
CA LYS A 258 -2.56 13.21 5.19
C LYS A 258 -2.95 11.84 4.63
N CYS A 259 -4.23 11.63 4.31
CA CYS A 259 -4.68 10.37 3.71
C CYS A 259 -3.93 10.05 2.43
N HIS A 260 -3.81 11.01 1.49
CA HIS A 260 -3.13 10.77 0.21
C HIS A 260 -1.61 10.60 0.36
N VAL A 261 -0.93 11.47 1.12
CA VAL A 261 0.52 11.35 1.36
C VAL A 261 0.83 10.05 2.11
N ASP A 262 -0.01 9.64 3.05
CA ASP A 262 0.14 8.36 3.75
C ASP A 262 -0.07 7.16 2.83
N SER A 263 -0.87 7.34 1.79
CA SER A 263 -1.08 6.40 0.68
C SER A 263 0.04 6.43 -0.37
N SER A 264 1.11 7.19 -0.13
CA SER A 264 2.18 7.44 -1.12
C SER A 264 1.69 8.12 -2.41
N LEU A 265 0.67 8.97 -2.31
CA LEU A 265 0.09 9.72 -3.42
C LEU A 265 0.40 11.22 -3.29
N PRO A 266 1.01 11.85 -4.30
CA PRO A 266 1.13 13.31 -4.36
C PRO A 266 -0.23 13.94 -4.67
N LEU A 267 -0.35 15.24 -4.41
CA LEU A 267 -1.51 16.02 -4.81
C LEU A 267 -1.07 17.22 -5.65
N ILE A 268 -1.84 17.57 -6.68
CA ILE A 268 -1.65 18.81 -7.43
C ILE A 268 -2.63 19.83 -6.87
N LEU A 269 -2.10 20.97 -6.45
CA LEU A 269 -2.87 22.06 -5.86
C LEU A 269 -2.86 23.27 -6.78
N GLY A 270 -4.04 23.65 -7.26
CA GLY A 270 -4.30 24.94 -7.89
C GLY A 270 -4.52 26.02 -6.83
N VAL A 271 -3.80 27.13 -6.97
CA VAL A 271 -3.85 28.27 -6.04
C VAL A 271 -3.99 29.58 -6.83
N LYS A 272 -4.60 30.58 -6.20
CA LYS A 272 -4.51 31.98 -6.62
C LYS A 272 -3.40 32.67 -5.84
N VAL A 273 -2.52 33.37 -6.54
CA VAL A 273 -1.40 34.08 -5.93
C VAL A 273 -1.78 35.54 -5.72
N PHE A 274 -1.72 35.99 -4.48
CA PHE A 274 -1.85 37.41 -4.11
C PHE A 274 -0.48 37.94 -3.71
N GLY A 275 -0.15 39.15 -4.13
CA GLY A 275 1.06 39.83 -3.68
C GLY A 275 0.77 41.24 -3.19
N LEU A 276 1.62 41.70 -2.28
CA LEU A 276 1.52 43.04 -1.72
C LEU A 276 2.06 44.08 -2.71
N LYS A 277 1.23 45.05 -3.08
CA LYS A 277 1.61 46.20 -3.92
C LYS A 277 1.00 47.46 -3.32
N ASN A 278 1.85 48.43 -2.98
CA ASN A 278 1.44 49.71 -2.36
C ASN A 278 0.56 49.54 -1.11
N GLY A 279 0.85 48.54 -0.27
CA GLY A 279 0.09 48.26 0.95
C GLY A 279 -1.24 47.52 0.74
N ALA A 280 -1.63 47.22 -0.50
CA ALA A 280 -2.82 46.43 -0.83
C ALA A 280 -2.45 45.07 -1.44
N TRP A 281 -3.22 44.04 -1.10
CA TRP A 281 -3.06 42.71 -1.69
C TRP A 281 -3.85 42.62 -2.99
N LEU A 282 -3.15 42.31 -4.09
CA LEU A 282 -3.76 42.19 -5.42
C LEU A 282 -3.53 40.79 -5.98
N GLU A 283 -4.56 40.25 -6.63
CA GLU A 283 -4.45 38.99 -7.36
C GLU A 283 -3.44 39.16 -8.52
N LYS A 284 -2.42 38.31 -8.54
CA LYS A 284 -1.38 38.31 -9.58
C LYS A 284 -1.74 37.37 -10.73
N ALA A 285 -1.94 36.10 -10.41
CA ALA A 285 -2.20 35.02 -11.36
C ALA A 285 -2.66 33.74 -10.64
N GLY A 286 -3.21 32.80 -11.42
CA GLY A 286 -3.33 31.40 -11.01
C GLY A 286 -1.98 30.69 -11.04
N HIS A 287 -1.79 29.71 -10.15
CA HIS A 287 -0.59 28.89 -10.10
C HIS A 287 -0.93 27.45 -9.72
N ALA A 288 -0.06 26.51 -10.08
CA ALA A 288 -0.20 25.11 -9.74
C ALA A 288 1.09 24.60 -9.09
N VAL A 289 0.94 23.90 -7.97
CA VAL A 289 2.06 23.33 -7.18
C VAL A 289 1.78 21.87 -6.87
N THR A 290 2.81 21.12 -6.52
CA THR A 290 2.65 19.71 -6.10
C THR A 290 2.87 19.59 -4.61
N ILE A 291 1.88 19.11 -3.88
CA ILE A 291 2.01 18.73 -2.47
C ILE A 291 2.67 17.34 -2.41
N LEU A 292 3.74 17.26 -1.64
CA LEU A 292 4.53 16.04 -1.44
C LEU A 292 4.61 15.64 0.03
N GLY A 293 4.08 16.45 0.94
CA GLY A 293 4.19 16.16 2.36
C GLY A 293 3.40 17.13 3.22
N TYR A 294 3.38 16.83 4.50
CA TYR A 294 2.72 17.64 5.51
C TYR A 294 3.54 17.66 6.80
N LYS A 295 3.24 18.66 7.64
CA LYS A 295 3.56 18.68 9.06
C LYS A 295 2.29 19.06 9.81
N THR A 296 1.93 18.28 10.81
CA THR A 296 0.84 18.53 11.76
C THR A 296 1.44 18.63 13.14
N GLY A 297 1.16 19.70 13.89
CA GLY A 297 1.66 19.85 15.25
C GLY A 297 0.81 20.83 16.03
N ILE A 298 0.91 20.77 17.36
CA ILE A 298 0.14 21.62 18.29
C ILE A 298 0.39 23.10 18.02
N GLU A 299 1.63 23.47 17.68
CA GLU A 299 2.01 24.87 17.45
C GLU A 299 1.94 25.30 15.97
N GLU A 300 2.15 24.37 15.02
CA GLU A 300 2.26 24.74 13.61
C GLU A 300 1.98 23.57 12.65
N SER A 301 0.97 23.75 11.80
CA SER A 301 0.67 22.88 10.67
C SER A 301 1.11 23.53 9.34
N GLY A 302 1.46 22.73 8.35
CA GLY A 302 1.84 23.21 7.03
C GLY A 302 2.06 22.09 6.02
N LEU A 303 2.22 22.48 4.76
CA LEU A 303 2.43 21.57 3.65
C LEU A 303 3.86 21.68 3.12
N TYR A 304 4.38 20.59 2.57
CA TYR A 304 5.63 20.60 1.81
C TYR A 304 5.30 20.47 0.33
N ILE A 305 5.70 21.47 -0.45
CA ILE A 305 5.34 21.58 -1.86
C ILE A 305 6.56 21.72 -2.77
N HIS A 306 6.41 21.32 -4.03
CA HIS A 306 7.27 21.80 -5.11
C HIS A 306 6.58 23.01 -5.77
N ASP A 307 7.23 24.18 -5.70
CA ASP A 307 6.86 25.38 -6.44
C ASP A 307 8.02 25.76 -7.36
N ASP A 308 7.77 25.73 -8.66
CA ASP A 308 8.76 25.99 -9.72
C ASP A 308 9.35 27.42 -9.68
N ARG A 309 8.66 28.37 -9.04
CA ARG A 309 9.13 29.74 -8.81
C ARG A 309 10.05 29.85 -7.59
N PHE A 310 10.11 28.81 -6.75
CA PHE A 310 10.76 28.87 -5.45
C PHE A 310 11.76 27.74 -5.21
N GLY A 311 11.33 26.47 -5.16
CA GLY A 311 12.24 25.36 -4.93
C GLY A 311 11.59 24.05 -4.49
N PRO A 312 12.40 22.99 -4.34
CA PRO A 312 11.94 21.69 -3.86
C PRO A 312 11.56 21.73 -2.37
N TYR A 313 10.53 20.99 -2.00
CA TYR A 313 10.08 20.81 -0.62
C TYR A 313 9.89 22.12 0.17
N ALA A 314 9.45 23.18 -0.50
CA ALA A 314 9.13 24.45 0.10
C ALA A 314 8.06 24.28 1.17
N ARG A 315 8.28 24.86 2.35
CA ARG A 315 7.31 24.79 3.45
C ARG A 315 6.27 25.88 3.29
N ALA A 316 5.03 25.47 3.03
CA ALA A 316 3.86 26.33 2.98
C ALA A 316 3.16 26.33 4.35
N LYS A 317 3.24 27.46 5.06
CA LYS A 317 2.61 27.66 6.37
C LYS A 317 1.21 28.22 6.20
N PHE A 318 0.23 27.69 6.93
CA PHE A 318 -1.13 28.22 6.94
C PHE A 318 -1.22 29.58 7.64
N ILE A 319 -2.06 30.47 7.11
CA ILE A 319 -2.38 31.78 7.68
C ILE A 319 -3.88 32.05 7.63
N ASP A 320 -4.36 32.83 8.58
CA ASP A 320 -5.72 33.37 8.61
C ASP A 320 -5.82 34.58 7.67
N LEU A 321 -6.68 34.48 6.66
CA LEU A 321 -6.90 35.54 5.68
C LEU A 321 -7.77 36.66 6.22
N GLY A 322 -8.53 36.46 7.29
CA GLY A 322 -9.33 37.53 7.92
C GLY A 322 -8.47 38.70 8.41
N ARG A 323 -7.16 38.48 8.58
CA ARG A 323 -6.18 39.51 8.93
C ARG A 323 -5.62 40.27 7.72
N LEU A 324 -5.94 39.82 6.50
CA LEU A 324 -5.48 40.41 5.25
C LEU A 324 -6.67 41.04 4.53
N SER A 325 -6.54 42.30 4.11
CA SER A 325 -7.52 42.95 3.23
C SER A 325 -7.38 42.44 1.79
N LEU A 326 -7.80 41.19 1.57
CA LEU A 326 -7.92 40.61 0.23
C LEU A 326 -9.21 41.12 -0.46
N PRO A 327 -9.27 41.15 -1.80
CA PRO A 327 -10.49 41.53 -2.53
C PRO A 327 -11.72 40.69 -2.14
N ASP A 328 -12.89 41.33 -2.00
CA ASP A 328 -14.16 40.77 -1.48
C ASP A 328 -14.70 39.51 -2.18
N ALA A 329 -14.18 39.16 -3.36
CA ALA A 329 -14.59 37.96 -4.10
C ALA A 329 -14.05 36.65 -3.49
N GLN A 330 -13.19 36.70 -2.47
CA GLN A 330 -12.54 35.53 -1.90
C GLN A 330 -13.40 34.87 -0.81
N LYS A 331 -13.85 33.64 -1.07
CA LYS A 331 -14.69 32.85 -0.13
C LYS A 331 -13.91 32.08 0.93
N GLN A 332 -12.58 32.06 0.83
CA GLN A 332 -11.70 31.33 1.74
C GLN A 332 -11.34 32.18 2.95
N THR A 333 -11.31 31.55 4.13
CA THR A 333 -10.87 32.19 5.39
C THR A 333 -9.40 31.93 5.70
N TRP A 334 -8.75 31.04 4.96
CA TRP A 334 -7.36 30.64 5.20
C TRP A 334 -6.58 30.55 3.89
N GLY A 335 -5.26 30.73 3.98
CA GLY A 335 -4.32 30.65 2.86
C GLY A 335 -2.96 30.16 3.32
N MET A 336 -1.96 30.23 2.45
CA MET A 336 -0.61 29.77 2.77
C MET A 336 0.46 30.76 2.34
N ILE A 337 1.55 30.80 3.11
CA ILE A 337 2.76 31.56 2.77
C ILE A 337 3.95 30.60 2.66
N LEU A 338 4.81 30.83 1.69
CA LEU A 338 6.06 30.08 1.57
C LEU A 338 7.10 30.66 2.52
N GLN A 339 7.71 29.80 3.33
CA GLN A 339 8.76 30.20 4.25
C GLN A 339 10.11 30.28 3.52
N ALA A 340 10.81 31.40 3.71
CA ALA A 340 12.13 31.66 3.14
C ALA A 340 13.09 32.13 4.23
N ARG A 341 14.39 31.88 4.04
CA ARG A 341 15.45 32.41 4.91
C ARG A 341 16.39 33.32 4.12
N ASP A 342 17.03 34.25 4.82
CA ASP A 342 18.14 35.03 4.28
C ASP A 342 19.47 34.27 4.42
N ASP A 343 20.56 34.87 3.92
CA ASP A 343 21.92 34.31 4.00
C ASP A 343 22.44 34.19 5.45
N ALA A 344 21.83 34.90 6.41
CA ALA A 344 22.13 34.81 7.84
C ALA A 344 21.26 33.77 8.57
N GLY A 345 20.31 33.12 7.87
CA GLY A 345 19.40 32.12 8.42
C GLY A 345 18.14 32.69 9.08
N ASN A 346 17.91 34.01 9.03
CA ASN A 346 16.70 34.63 9.56
C ASN A 346 15.51 34.36 8.64
N TRP A 347 14.32 34.20 9.22
CA TRP A 347 13.08 34.08 8.44
C TRP A 347 12.72 35.40 7.78
N LEU A 348 12.36 35.34 6.51
CA LEU A 348 11.88 36.48 5.74
C LEU A 348 10.36 36.60 5.85
N ASP A 349 9.86 37.84 5.81
CA ASP A 349 8.44 38.10 5.69
C ASP A 349 7.88 37.55 4.37
N ALA A 350 6.63 37.09 4.41
CA ALA A 350 5.95 36.59 3.23
C ALA A 350 5.56 37.74 2.31
N HIS A 351 6.01 37.68 1.05
CA HIS A 351 5.70 38.68 0.03
C HIS A 351 4.52 38.25 -0.87
N GLU A 352 4.13 36.98 -0.79
CA GLU A 352 3.03 36.39 -1.53
C GLU A 352 2.20 35.48 -0.63
N VAL A 353 0.90 35.43 -0.91
CA VAL A 353 -0.07 34.53 -0.27
C VAL A 353 -0.68 33.65 -1.35
N LEU A 354 -0.66 32.34 -1.11
CA LEU A 354 -1.27 31.32 -1.94
C LEU A 354 -2.65 31.00 -1.36
N VAL A 355 -3.71 31.28 -2.10
CA VAL A 355 -5.07 30.95 -1.69
C VAL A 355 -5.56 29.74 -2.47
N PRO A 356 -5.83 28.60 -1.80
CA PRO A 356 -6.22 27.37 -2.48
C PRO A 356 -7.56 27.46 -3.21
N ASP A 357 -7.59 26.90 -4.42
CA ASP A 357 -8.74 26.93 -5.32
C ASP A 357 -9.22 25.52 -5.69
N PHE A 358 -8.30 24.64 -6.09
CA PHE A 358 -8.62 23.31 -6.60
C PHE A 358 -7.57 22.28 -6.18
N LEU A 359 -8.00 21.06 -5.84
CA LEU A 359 -7.10 19.96 -5.50
C LEU A 359 -7.33 18.79 -6.45
N ILE A 360 -6.26 18.14 -6.89
CA ILE A 360 -6.30 16.95 -7.75
C ILE A 360 -5.43 15.86 -7.14
N ALA A 361 -6.02 14.68 -6.95
CA ALA A 361 -5.35 13.47 -6.51
C ALA A 361 -5.13 12.50 -7.69
N PRO A 362 -3.95 12.48 -8.33
CA PRO A 362 -3.60 11.48 -9.33
C PRO A 362 -3.45 10.09 -8.69
N MET A 363 -4.03 9.06 -9.31
CA MET A 363 -4.06 7.70 -8.80
C MET A 363 -3.96 6.64 -9.90
N GLN A 364 -3.77 5.38 -9.48
CA GLN A 364 -3.81 4.24 -10.39
C GLN A 364 -5.17 4.13 -11.10
N LYS A 365 -5.16 3.68 -12.36
CA LYS A 365 -6.33 3.64 -13.26
C LYS A 365 -7.54 2.87 -12.70
N LYS A 366 -7.31 1.93 -11.78
CA LYS A 366 -8.34 1.10 -11.17
C LYS A 366 -8.91 1.68 -9.88
N ALA A 367 -8.29 2.67 -9.24
CA ALA A 367 -8.84 3.33 -8.05
C ALA A 367 -9.94 4.32 -8.47
N ARG A 368 -11.17 3.83 -8.60
CA ARG A 368 -12.34 4.58 -9.08
C ARG A 368 -13.10 5.26 -7.96
N LEU A 369 -13.00 4.74 -6.74
CA LEU A 369 -13.75 5.24 -5.60
C LEU A 369 -13.04 6.47 -4.98
N PRO A 370 -13.72 7.63 -4.87
CA PRO A 370 -13.16 8.80 -4.21
C PRO A 370 -12.91 8.58 -2.71
N LEU A 371 -11.89 9.24 -2.16
CA LEU A 371 -11.57 9.20 -0.72
C LEU A 371 -12.77 9.61 0.16
N SER A 372 -13.59 10.57 -0.30
CA SER A 372 -14.75 11.06 0.46
C SER A 372 -15.69 9.94 0.88
N PHE A 373 -15.88 8.91 0.06
CA PHE A 373 -16.72 7.76 0.43
C PHE A 373 -16.13 6.99 1.61
N ALA A 374 -14.81 6.77 1.63
CA ALA A 374 -14.15 6.09 2.73
C ALA A 374 -14.22 6.94 4.02
N ILE A 375 -13.94 8.25 3.93
CA ILE A 375 -14.01 9.17 5.07
C ILE A 375 -15.42 9.27 5.62
N ASN A 376 -16.43 9.49 4.77
CA ASN A 376 -17.81 9.56 5.19
C ASN A 376 -18.26 8.25 5.85
N THR A 377 -17.90 7.09 5.28
CA THR A 377 -18.18 5.78 5.90
C THR A 377 -17.59 5.70 7.31
N CYS A 378 -16.33 6.09 7.49
CA CYS A 378 -15.67 6.04 8.79
C CYS A 378 -16.28 7.02 9.79
N LYS A 379 -16.61 8.24 9.33
CA LYS A 379 -17.30 9.25 10.12
C LYS A 379 -18.68 8.75 10.57
N THR A 380 -19.49 8.20 9.67
CA THR A 380 -20.79 7.61 10.00
C THR A 380 -20.65 6.51 11.05
N ILE A 381 -19.64 5.63 10.93
CA ILE A 381 -19.37 4.58 11.93
C ILE A 381 -19.08 5.17 13.31
N VAL A 382 -18.20 6.17 13.37
CA VAL A 382 -17.81 6.84 14.63
C VAL A 382 -19.01 7.55 15.26
N ASP A 383 -19.77 8.31 14.46
CA ASP A 383 -20.93 9.06 14.92
C ASP A 383 -22.01 8.13 15.48
N ASN A 384 -22.32 7.03 14.79
CA ASN A 384 -23.30 6.04 15.24
C ASN A 384 -22.82 5.32 16.51
N ILE A 385 -21.55 4.91 16.59
CA ILE A 385 -20.99 4.29 17.82
C ILE A 385 -21.05 5.27 18.99
N ALA A 386 -20.73 6.54 18.77
CA ALA A 386 -20.80 7.57 19.80
C ALA A 386 -22.23 7.87 20.25
N GLU A 387 -23.22 7.77 19.36
CA GLU A 387 -24.63 7.89 19.69
C GLU A 387 -25.12 6.69 20.52
N GLU A 388 -24.89 5.46 20.07
CA GLU A 388 -25.26 4.25 20.82
C GLU A 388 -24.57 4.19 22.19
N PHE A 389 -23.29 4.58 22.26
CA PHE A 389 -22.58 4.66 23.52
C PHE A 389 -23.24 5.66 24.48
N ARG A 390 -23.66 6.85 24.01
CA ARG A 390 -24.37 7.83 24.86
C ARG A 390 -25.70 7.30 25.37
N ALA A 391 -26.37 6.43 24.63
CA ALA A 391 -27.65 5.85 25.04
C ALA A 391 -27.50 4.81 26.17
N VAL A 392 -26.37 4.09 26.24
CA VAL A 392 -26.12 3.04 27.23
C VAL A 392 -25.18 3.45 28.36
N ALA A 393 -24.39 4.50 28.17
CA ALA A 393 -23.38 4.93 29.13
C ALA A 393 -24.01 5.63 30.36
N PRO A 394 -23.44 5.44 31.56
CA PRO A 394 -23.86 6.18 32.76
C PRO A 394 -23.71 7.69 32.57
N SER A 395 -24.58 8.46 33.23
CA SER A 395 -24.47 9.93 33.27
C SER A 395 -23.08 10.37 33.75
N GLY A 396 -22.38 11.16 32.93
CA GLY A 396 -21.04 11.66 33.22
C GLY A 396 -19.89 10.76 32.74
N ALA A 397 -20.17 9.69 32.01
CA ALA A 397 -19.12 8.90 31.35
C ALA A 397 -18.36 9.74 30.30
N GLU A 398 -17.05 9.49 30.20
CA GLU A 398 -16.22 10.06 29.13
C GLU A 398 -16.75 9.65 27.75
N PRO A 399 -16.67 10.52 26.73
CA PRO A 399 -17.15 10.21 25.39
C PRO A 399 -16.40 9.02 24.78
N HIS A 400 -17.08 8.28 23.93
CA HIS A 400 -16.48 7.16 23.20
C HIS A 400 -15.33 7.66 22.31
N ARG A 401 -14.08 7.32 22.67
CA ARG A 401 -12.87 7.74 21.93
C ARG A 401 -12.51 6.74 20.83
N LEU A 402 -13.29 6.75 19.76
CA LEU A 402 -12.97 6.03 18.52
C LEU A 402 -12.37 7.00 17.51
N THR A 403 -11.14 6.74 17.08
CA THR A 403 -10.47 7.51 16.03
C THR A 403 -10.12 6.61 14.86
N TYR A 404 -9.85 7.18 13.68
CA TYR A 404 -9.47 6.42 12.51
C TYR A 404 -8.44 7.15 11.66
N THR A 405 -7.71 6.39 10.85
CA THR A 405 -6.88 6.91 9.76
C THR A 405 -7.20 6.14 8.49
N VAL A 406 -7.15 6.79 7.31
CA VAL A 406 -7.49 6.15 6.03
C VAL A 406 -6.31 6.23 5.07
N ARG A 407 -5.99 5.11 4.41
CA ARG A 407 -4.92 5.01 3.42
C ARG A 407 -5.38 4.15 2.24
N LEU A 408 -4.94 4.46 1.03
CA LEU A 408 -5.07 3.58 -0.13
C LEU A 408 -3.88 2.64 -0.16
N GLU A 409 -4.17 1.34 -0.22
CA GLU A 409 -3.13 0.31 -0.17
C GLU A 409 -3.41 -0.82 -1.15
N GLU A 410 -2.35 -1.54 -1.53
CA GLU A 410 -2.51 -2.80 -2.23
C GLU A 410 -2.83 -3.92 -1.25
N ILE A 411 -3.78 -4.79 -1.60
CA ILE A 411 -4.17 -5.92 -0.75
C ILE A 411 -2.98 -6.83 -0.41
N ALA A 412 -1.98 -6.93 -1.30
CA ALA A 412 -0.77 -7.68 -1.06
C ALA A 412 -0.01 -7.15 0.18
N ASP A 413 0.12 -5.83 0.31
CA ASP A 413 0.80 -5.17 1.42
C ASP A 413 0.00 -5.32 2.72
N VAL A 414 -1.33 -5.18 2.65
CA VAL A 414 -2.24 -5.42 3.78
C VAL A 414 -2.10 -6.87 4.27
N LYS A 415 -2.15 -7.85 3.36
CA LYS A 415 -1.97 -9.28 3.72
C LYS A 415 -0.59 -9.54 4.30
N ALA A 416 0.47 -8.95 3.76
CA ALA A 416 1.83 -9.10 4.29
C ALA A 416 1.94 -8.57 5.73
N ARG A 417 1.27 -7.46 6.07
CA ARG A 417 1.16 -6.98 7.46
C ARG A 417 0.33 -7.90 8.34
N VAL A 418 -0.85 -8.33 7.86
CA VAL A 418 -1.74 -9.21 8.62
C VAL A 418 -1.09 -10.58 8.91
N VAL A 419 -0.29 -11.14 8.00
CA VAL A 419 0.47 -12.38 8.29
C VAL A 419 1.36 -12.21 9.52
N LYS A 420 2.00 -11.05 9.67
CA LYS A 420 2.92 -10.74 10.77
C LYS A 420 2.22 -10.27 12.05
N SER A 421 0.94 -9.92 11.99
CA SER A 421 0.21 -9.40 13.14
C SER A 421 0.01 -10.46 14.24
N VAL A 422 -0.04 -10.00 15.49
CA VAL A 422 -0.35 -10.80 16.67
C VAL A 422 -1.32 -9.98 17.53
N PRO A 423 -2.40 -10.55 18.07
CA PRO A 423 -3.34 -9.78 18.87
C PRO A 423 -2.67 -9.40 20.19
N ALA A 424 -3.03 -8.22 20.72
CA ALA A 424 -2.57 -7.80 22.03
C ALA A 424 -3.02 -8.81 23.11
N GLN A 425 -2.15 -9.10 24.08
CA GLN A 425 -2.45 -10.04 25.17
C GLN A 425 -3.48 -9.48 26.16
N SER A 426 -3.62 -8.16 26.20
CA SER A 426 -4.61 -7.46 27.01
C SER A 426 -4.99 -6.13 26.37
N PHE A 427 -6.14 -5.60 26.76
CA PHE A 427 -6.63 -4.27 26.44
C PHE A 427 -6.70 -3.43 27.72
N ARG A 428 -6.28 -2.17 27.67
CA ARG A 428 -6.42 -1.25 28.81
C ARG A 428 -7.69 -0.42 28.69
N ASP A 429 -8.55 -0.50 29.69
CA ASP A 429 -9.77 0.32 29.76
C ASP A 429 -9.47 1.78 30.17
N THR A 430 -10.53 2.58 30.31
CA THR A 430 -10.44 4.00 30.72
C THR A 430 -9.85 4.19 32.12
N ASN A 431 -9.91 3.18 32.99
CA ASN A 431 -9.34 3.20 34.34
C ASN A 431 -7.91 2.66 34.37
N GLY A 432 -7.36 2.25 33.22
CA GLY A 432 -6.04 1.62 33.10
C GLY A 432 -6.02 0.12 33.47
N THR A 433 -7.18 -0.47 33.76
CA THR A 433 -7.33 -1.90 34.07
C THR A 433 -7.04 -2.73 32.83
N ALA A 434 -6.17 -3.74 32.97
CA ALA A 434 -5.85 -4.65 31.89
C ALA A 434 -6.87 -5.79 31.82
N ILE A 435 -7.63 -5.85 30.73
CA ILE A 435 -8.56 -6.93 30.40
C ILE A 435 -7.78 -7.95 29.55
N PRO A 436 -7.56 -9.19 30.03
CA PRO A 436 -6.77 -10.18 29.31
C PRO A 436 -7.53 -10.82 28.15
N LEU A 437 -6.82 -11.15 27.08
CA LEU A 437 -7.35 -11.92 25.95
C LEU A 437 -7.54 -13.39 26.36
N THR A 438 -8.75 -13.93 26.15
CA THR A 438 -9.02 -15.33 26.47
C THR A 438 -8.45 -16.27 25.39
N SER A 439 -8.19 -17.53 25.75
CA SER A 439 -7.76 -18.56 24.79
C SER A 439 -8.76 -18.75 23.66
N GLU A 440 -10.06 -18.68 23.95
CA GLU A 440 -11.14 -18.79 22.96
C GLU A 440 -11.14 -17.62 21.97
N GLN A 441 -11.03 -16.38 22.46
CA GLN A 441 -10.91 -15.20 21.62
C GLN A 441 -9.67 -15.27 20.72
N ARG A 442 -8.54 -15.80 21.24
CA ARG A 442 -7.32 -15.99 20.46
C ARG A 442 -7.50 -17.01 19.34
N VAL A 443 -8.17 -18.13 19.60
CA VAL A 443 -8.46 -19.14 18.58
C VAL A 443 -9.40 -18.58 17.50
N ALA A 444 -10.46 -17.87 17.90
CA ALA A 444 -11.38 -17.23 16.97
C ALA A 444 -10.66 -16.20 16.07
N TRP A 445 -9.80 -15.37 16.66
CA TRP A 445 -8.99 -14.40 15.93
C TRP A 445 -8.05 -15.05 14.90
N LEU A 446 -7.38 -16.16 15.26
CA LEU A 446 -6.52 -16.90 14.33
C LEU A 446 -7.32 -17.47 13.15
N ALA A 447 -8.53 -17.97 13.41
CA ALA A 447 -9.41 -18.47 12.36
C ALA A 447 -9.86 -17.35 11.40
N GLU A 448 -10.22 -16.19 11.92
CA GLU A 448 -10.59 -15.01 11.12
C GLU A 448 -9.41 -14.48 10.29
N LYS A 449 -8.22 -14.39 10.91
CA LYS A 449 -6.97 -14.05 10.22
C LYS A 449 -6.70 -14.99 9.06
N ASN A 450 -6.77 -16.30 9.27
CA ASN A 450 -6.56 -17.29 8.20
C ASN A 450 -7.57 -17.12 7.06
N ARG A 451 -8.85 -16.91 7.39
CA ARG A 451 -9.90 -16.67 6.39
C ARG A 451 -9.66 -15.41 5.59
N PHE A 452 -9.25 -14.32 6.24
CA PHE A 452 -8.89 -13.09 5.55
C PHE A 452 -7.72 -13.32 4.58
N LEU A 453 -6.65 -13.97 5.04
CA LEU A 453 -5.45 -14.18 4.25
C LEU A 453 -5.68 -15.03 3.00
N THR A 454 -6.58 -16.02 3.08
CA THR A 454 -6.90 -16.92 1.95
C THR A 454 -8.00 -16.39 1.03
N ARG A 455 -8.77 -15.37 1.45
CA ARG A 455 -9.83 -14.78 0.64
C ARG A 455 -9.30 -13.91 -0.50
N HIS A 456 -10.04 -13.83 -1.61
CA HIS A 456 -9.76 -12.92 -2.72
C HIS A 456 -10.31 -11.51 -2.46
N PHE A 457 -9.56 -10.49 -2.88
CA PHE A 457 -9.97 -9.08 -2.83
C PHE A 457 -9.53 -8.36 -4.11
N ALA A 458 -10.15 -7.22 -4.39
CA ALA A 458 -9.60 -6.31 -5.38
C ALA A 458 -8.24 -5.77 -4.94
N ARG A 459 -7.38 -5.47 -5.92
CA ARG A 459 -6.00 -5.06 -5.68
C ARG A 459 -5.89 -3.84 -4.78
N LEU A 460 -6.73 -2.83 -4.99
CA LEU A 460 -6.64 -1.54 -4.29
C LEU A 460 -7.77 -1.42 -3.27
N GLN A 461 -7.42 -1.11 -2.03
CA GLN A 461 -8.35 -0.97 -0.91
C GLN A 461 -8.10 0.36 -0.21
N TRP A 462 -9.16 1.12 0.06
CA TRP A 462 -9.12 2.12 1.12
C TRP A 462 -9.18 1.36 2.45
N VAL A 463 -8.09 1.40 3.20
CA VAL A 463 -7.92 0.77 4.50
C VAL A 463 -8.11 1.85 5.55
N ALA A 464 -9.13 1.70 6.40
CA ALA A 464 -9.35 2.56 7.55
C ALA A 464 -8.99 1.81 8.83
N GLU A 465 -7.93 2.25 9.50
CA GLU A 465 -7.46 1.67 10.76
C GLU A 465 -8.11 2.43 11.93
N PHE A 466 -8.98 1.75 12.70
CA PHE A 466 -9.67 2.33 13.85
C PHE A 466 -8.90 2.04 15.14
N LYS A 467 -8.82 3.06 16.01
CA LYS A 467 -8.25 2.96 17.35
C LYS A 467 -9.28 3.35 18.40
N TYR A 468 -9.38 2.54 19.46
CA TYR A 468 -10.21 2.81 20.62
C TYR A 468 -9.30 3.03 21.83
N LEU A 469 -9.44 4.18 22.51
CA LEU A 469 -8.51 4.61 23.58
C LEU A 469 -7.04 4.55 23.13
N ASP A 470 -6.77 5.04 21.92
CA ASP A 470 -5.45 5.05 21.26
C ASP A 470 -4.81 3.66 21.02
N GLN A 471 -5.54 2.57 21.28
CA GLN A 471 -5.15 1.19 21.03
C GLN A 471 -5.84 0.66 19.75
N PRO A 472 -5.19 -0.18 18.94
CA PRO A 472 -5.81 -0.77 17.75
C PRO A 472 -7.12 -1.50 18.09
N ALA A 473 -8.18 -1.24 17.32
CA ALA A 473 -9.49 -1.88 17.50
C ALA A 473 -9.81 -2.82 16.33
N PHE A 474 -10.06 -2.24 15.15
CA PHE A 474 -10.36 -2.97 13.93
C PHE A 474 -9.94 -2.17 12.71
N SER A 475 -9.75 -2.84 11.58
CA SER A 475 -9.47 -2.23 10.29
C SER A 475 -10.59 -2.52 9.30
N LEU A 476 -11.10 -1.50 8.64
CA LEU A 476 -12.12 -1.60 7.61
C LEU A 476 -11.47 -1.53 6.23
N LEU A 477 -11.76 -2.50 5.37
CA LEU A 477 -11.33 -2.48 3.97
C LEU A 477 -12.51 -2.12 3.08
N ILE A 478 -12.32 -1.10 2.26
CA ILE A 478 -13.28 -0.62 1.26
C ILE A 478 -12.63 -0.76 -0.12
N ASP A 479 -13.27 -1.48 -1.03
CA ASP A 479 -12.79 -1.71 -2.38
C ASP A 479 -12.69 -0.39 -3.15
N ALA A 480 -11.46 0.06 -3.38
CA ALA A 480 -11.22 1.33 -4.07
C ALA A 480 -11.51 1.24 -5.59
N THR A 481 -11.75 0.04 -6.11
CA THR A 481 -12.06 -0.23 -7.52
C THR A 481 -13.56 -0.27 -7.82
N GLU A 482 -14.37 -0.25 -6.76
CA GLU A 482 -15.83 -0.31 -6.83
C GLU A 482 -16.46 1.03 -7.26
N ILE A 483 -17.76 1.00 -7.56
CA ILE A 483 -18.57 2.17 -7.83
C ILE A 483 -19.28 2.70 -6.57
N PRO A 484 -19.63 4.00 -6.50
CA PRO A 484 -20.39 4.60 -5.40
C PRO A 484 -21.67 3.87 -4.98
N GLN A 485 -22.38 3.25 -5.93
CA GLN A 485 -23.62 2.50 -5.67
C GLN A 485 -23.38 1.04 -5.25
N GLY A 486 -22.13 0.61 -5.18
CA GLY A 486 -21.75 -0.78 -4.96
C GLY A 486 -21.75 -1.20 -3.49
N ASN A 487 -21.44 -2.47 -3.26
CA ASN A 487 -21.23 -3.03 -1.92
C ASN A 487 -19.72 -3.03 -1.59
N ALA A 488 -19.16 -1.84 -1.38
CA ALA A 488 -17.71 -1.65 -1.40
C ALA A 488 -16.97 -2.18 -0.16
N VAL A 489 -17.63 -2.39 0.99
CA VAL A 489 -16.93 -2.93 2.19
C VAL A 489 -16.56 -4.41 1.96
N SER A 490 -15.27 -4.65 1.82
CA SER A 490 -14.72 -5.95 1.43
C SER A 490 -14.43 -6.84 2.64
N ALA A 491 -13.93 -6.25 3.74
CA ALA A 491 -13.66 -6.92 5.02
C ALA A 491 -13.67 -5.97 6.23
N ILE A 492 -13.91 -6.56 7.40
CA ILE A 492 -13.61 -5.98 8.71
C ILE A 492 -12.57 -6.91 9.33
N LEU A 493 -11.41 -6.37 9.67
CA LEU A 493 -10.30 -7.08 10.33
C LEU A 493 -10.33 -6.72 11.81
N ARG A 494 -10.47 -7.70 12.69
CA ARG A 494 -10.44 -7.47 14.14
C ARG A 494 -8.99 -7.41 14.61
N ASP A 495 -8.41 -6.22 14.72
CA ASP A 495 -7.00 -6.08 15.15
C ASP A 495 -6.82 -6.43 16.64
N SER A 496 -7.80 -6.04 17.48
CA SER A 496 -7.91 -6.42 18.88
C SER A 496 -9.30 -7.00 19.15
N PRO A 497 -9.43 -8.29 19.50
CA PRO A 497 -10.72 -8.90 19.79
C PRO A 497 -11.52 -8.14 20.85
N ILE A 498 -10.85 -7.73 21.94
CA ILE A 498 -11.48 -7.03 23.08
C ILE A 498 -11.96 -5.63 22.68
N ALA A 499 -11.09 -4.84 22.05
CA ALA A 499 -11.46 -3.48 21.66
C ALA A 499 -12.53 -3.50 20.56
N CYS A 500 -12.41 -4.43 19.60
CA CYS A 500 -13.43 -4.62 18.56
C CYS A 500 -14.79 -5.02 19.14
N GLU A 501 -14.82 -5.88 20.17
CA GLU A 501 -16.06 -6.24 20.86
C GLU A 501 -16.65 -5.03 21.60
N ALA A 502 -15.83 -4.28 22.34
CA ALA A 502 -16.25 -3.07 23.04
C ALA A 502 -16.85 -2.00 22.12
N THR A 503 -16.38 -1.91 20.87
CA THR A 503 -16.87 -0.91 19.91
C THR A 503 -17.98 -1.44 19.01
N LEU A 504 -17.77 -2.58 18.34
CA LEU A 504 -18.69 -3.06 17.29
C LEU A 504 -19.93 -3.76 17.84
N ALA A 505 -19.91 -4.25 19.09
CA ALA A 505 -21.10 -4.85 19.69
C ALA A 505 -22.26 -3.86 19.80
N LEU A 506 -21.98 -2.55 19.93
CA LEU A 506 -22.98 -1.48 19.95
C LEU A 506 -23.79 -1.39 18.65
N LEU A 507 -23.16 -1.70 17.51
CA LEU A 507 -23.82 -1.67 16.20
C LEU A 507 -24.43 -3.01 15.79
N GLN A 508 -24.14 -4.08 16.53
CA GLN A 508 -24.58 -5.43 16.18
C GLN A 508 -26.11 -5.62 16.16
N PRO A 509 -26.93 -4.98 17.03
CA PRO A 509 -28.39 -5.03 16.96
C PRO A 509 -29.01 -4.43 15.69
N TYR A 510 -28.25 -3.58 14.99
CA TYR A 510 -28.66 -2.92 13.74
C TYR A 510 -28.14 -3.67 12.51
N ALA A 511 -27.19 -4.58 12.70
CA ALA A 511 -26.62 -5.38 11.63
C ALA A 511 -27.71 -6.25 10.97
N GLY A 512 -27.90 -6.10 9.66
CA GLY A 512 -28.88 -6.86 8.87
C GLY A 512 -30.27 -6.23 8.75
N LYS A 513 -30.57 -5.14 9.47
CA LYS A 513 -31.75 -4.32 9.21
C LYS A 513 -31.40 -3.33 8.09
N SER A 514 -32.12 -3.38 6.96
CA SER A 514 -32.04 -2.31 5.97
C SER A 514 -32.56 -1.05 6.64
N SER A 515 -31.67 -0.11 6.93
CA SER A 515 -32.07 1.18 7.47
C SER A 515 -32.75 1.96 6.36
N GLU A 516 -34.08 1.98 6.33
CA GLU A 516 -34.84 3.01 5.59
C GLU A 516 -34.49 4.42 6.13
N ALA A 517 -33.91 4.51 7.33
CA ALA A 517 -33.51 5.76 7.98
C ALA A 517 -32.12 6.32 7.54
N ASN A 518 -31.30 5.55 6.80
CA ASN A 518 -29.95 5.96 6.37
C ASN A 518 -29.90 6.53 4.94
N GLU A 519 -31.06 6.79 4.30
CA GLU A 519 -31.12 7.48 3.00
C GLU A 519 -30.45 8.88 2.99
N GLY A 520 -30.05 9.38 4.16
CA GLY A 520 -29.43 10.69 4.35
C GLY A 520 -28.00 10.85 3.83
N ASP A 521 -27.18 9.79 3.75
CA ASP A 521 -25.79 9.93 3.32
C ASP A 521 -25.45 9.06 2.10
N LYS A 522 -25.90 9.52 0.93
CA LYS A 522 -25.67 8.89 -0.38
C LYS A 522 -24.18 8.70 -0.75
N ASN A 523 -23.27 9.26 0.06
CA ASN A 523 -21.83 9.19 -0.14
C ASN A 523 -21.12 8.35 0.95
N SER A 524 -21.78 7.35 1.52
CA SER A 524 -21.26 6.47 2.57
C SER A 524 -21.57 4.99 2.26
N PHE A 525 -20.71 4.08 2.71
CA PHE A 525 -20.90 2.63 2.65
C PHE A 525 -21.29 2.04 4.01
N PHE A 526 -21.90 2.83 4.89
CA PHE A 526 -22.29 2.38 6.22
C PHE A 526 -23.21 1.15 6.20
N ASP A 527 -24.18 1.08 5.29
CA ASP A 527 -25.04 -0.12 5.18
C ASP A 527 -24.26 -1.35 4.67
N SER A 528 -23.28 -1.14 3.80
CA SER A 528 -22.36 -2.20 3.37
C SER A 528 -21.56 -2.74 4.56
N PHE A 529 -21.10 -1.84 5.42
CA PHE A 529 -20.45 -2.17 6.69
C PHE A 529 -21.38 -2.95 7.63
N LEU A 530 -22.62 -2.49 7.88
CA LEU A 530 -23.58 -3.19 8.73
C LEU A 530 -23.91 -4.60 8.22
N ARG A 531 -24.08 -4.77 6.90
CA ARG A 531 -24.25 -6.10 6.29
C ARG A 531 -23.04 -7.00 6.52
N LYS A 532 -21.82 -6.44 6.50
CA LYS A 532 -20.58 -7.18 6.77
C LYS A 532 -20.40 -7.52 8.23
N LEU A 533 -20.81 -6.64 9.13
CA LEU A 533 -20.86 -6.90 10.56
C LEU A 533 -21.85 -8.03 10.87
N HIS A 534 -22.98 -8.11 10.14
CA HIS A 534 -24.00 -9.15 10.34
C HIS A 534 -23.61 -10.52 9.80
N GLN A 535 -22.66 -10.65 8.86
CA GLN A 535 -22.42 -11.90 8.12
C GLN A 535 -22.15 -13.07 9.08
N ARG A 536 -23.23 -13.81 9.40
CA ARG A 536 -23.15 -15.06 10.14
C ARG A 536 -22.36 -16.03 9.28
N VAL A 537 -21.33 -16.60 9.87
CA VAL A 537 -20.58 -17.70 9.28
C VAL A 537 -21.40 -19.00 9.34
N GLU A 538 -22.62 -18.97 9.89
CA GLU A 538 -23.50 -20.13 10.01
C GLU A 538 -23.99 -20.58 8.63
N GLY A 539 -23.38 -21.64 8.12
CA GLY A 539 -23.72 -22.30 6.86
C GLY A 539 -23.09 -23.68 6.80
N LEU A 540 -23.53 -24.51 5.85
CA LEU A 540 -23.09 -25.90 5.75
C LEU A 540 -21.55 -26.03 5.71
N SER A 541 -20.87 -25.22 4.90
CA SER A 541 -19.39 -25.27 4.80
C SER A 541 -18.72 -25.02 6.14
N HIS A 542 -19.19 -24.01 6.90
CA HIS A 542 -18.60 -23.69 8.20
C HIS A 542 -18.87 -24.78 9.24
N HIS A 543 -20.09 -25.32 9.26
CA HIS A 543 -20.43 -26.46 10.10
C HIS A 543 -19.52 -27.65 9.79
N LEU A 544 -19.32 -27.96 8.52
CA LEU A 544 -18.45 -29.05 8.10
C LEU A 544 -16.96 -28.78 8.41
N ASP A 545 -16.49 -27.53 8.31
CA ASP A 545 -15.11 -27.16 8.67
C ASP A 545 -14.84 -27.39 10.16
N ILE A 546 -15.78 -27.02 11.03
CA ILE A 546 -15.69 -27.24 12.48
C ILE A 546 -15.85 -28.74 12.81
N THR A 547 -16.77 -29.43 12.13
CA THR A 547 -17.15 -30.80 12.50
C THR A 547 -16.17 -31.83 11.94
N TYR A 548 -15.69 -31.67 10.71
CA TYR A 548 -14.86 -32.67 10.04
C TYR A 548 -13.50 -32.14 9.58
N GLY A 549 -13.21 -30.86 9.83
CA GLY A 549 -12.00 -30.19 9.37
C GLY A 549 -12.20 -29.50 8.02
N ALA A 550 -11.43 -28.44 7.76
CA ALA A 550 -11.41 -27.75 6.46
C ALA A 550 -10.89 -28.69 5.35
N PRO A 551 -11.41 -28.63 4.11
CA PRO A 551 -11.00 -29.54 3.04
C PRO A 551 -9.49 -29.44 2.73
N ARG A 552 -8.85 -30.60 2.62
CA ARG A 552 -7.44 -30.78 2.21
C ARG A 552 -7.38 -31.43 0.83
N ALA A 553 -6.46 -30.96 0.00
CA ALA A 553 -6.05 -31.73 -1.18
C ALA A 553 -5.16 -32.90 -0.72
N PRO A 554 -5.13 -34.03 -1.45
CA PRO A 554 -4.25 -35.14 -1.08
C PRO A 554 -2.79 -34.70 -1.17
N SER A 555 -2.04 -34.92 -0.09
CA SER A 555 -0.66 -34.45 0.06
C SER A 555 0.35 -35.03 -0.96
N TYR A 556 0.11 -36.25 -1.44
CA TYR A 556 0.89 -36.88 -2.51
C TYR A 556 0.07 -37.96 -3.22
N LEU A 557 0.55 -38.41 -4.37
CA LEU A 557 -0.14 -39.41 -5.21
C LEU A 557 0.86 -40.53 -5.54
N LYS A 558 0.38 -41.78 -5.60
CA LYS A 558 1.19 -42.95 -5.96
C LYS A 558 1.08 -43.22 -7.45
N SER A 559 2.11 -43.81 -8.05
CA SER A 559 2.10 -44.21 -9.47
C SER A 559 0.94 -45.15 -9.82
N GLU A 560 0.58 -46.02 -8.89
CA GLU A 560 -0.48 -47.03 -9.01
C GLU A 560 -1.89 -46.42 -9.02
N GLU A 561 -2.03 -45.14 -8.66
CA GLU A 561 -3.31 -44.42 -8.62
C GLU A 561 -3.65 -43.77 -9.97
N PHE A 562 -2.79 -43.88 -10.99
CA PHE A 562 -2.97 -43.28 -12.31
C PHE A 562 -2.99 -44.27 -13.46
N ALA A 563 -3.82 -43.95 -14.46
CA ALA A 563 -3.78 -44.58 -15.78
C ALA A 563 -3.97 -43.50 -16.85
N GLY A 564 -3.03 -43.38 -17.78
CA GLY A 564 -3.13 -42.40 -18.89
C GLY A 564 -3.07 -40.93 -18.47
N GLY A 565 -2.60 -40.62 -17.25
CA GLY A 565 -2.59 -39.26 -16.69
C GLY A 565 -3.81 -38.91 -15.83
N ASP A 566 -4.82 -39.77 -15.81
CA ASP A 566 -6.04 -39.61 -15.01
C ASP A 566 -5.99 -40.44 -13.72
N ILE A 567 -6.63 -39.93 -12.66
CA ILE A 567 -6.80 -40.67 -11.41
C ILE A 567 -7.74 -41.85 -11.64
N VAL A 568 -7.31 -43.06 -11.27
CA VAL A 568 -8.15 -44.25 -11.33
C VAL A 568 -9.18 -44.16 -10.21
N LEU A 569 -10.47 -44.23 -10.56
CA LEU A 569 -11.55 -44.18 -9.57
C LEU A 569 -11.72 -45.55 -8.91
N ASN A 570 -11.98 -45.55 -7.60
CA ASN A 570 -12.23 -46.78 -6.85
C ASN A 570 -13.58 -47.40 -7.29
N GLY A 571 -13.53 -48.55 -7.98
CA GLY A 571 -14.72 -49.24 -8.49
C GLY A 571 -15.69 -49.76 -7.42
N SER A 572 -15.25 -49.85 -6.15
CA SER A 572 -16.06 -50.27 -5.01
C SER A 572 -16.66 -49.10 -4.22
N LEU A 573 -16.42 -47.85 -4.64
CA LEU A 573 -16.86 -46.64 -3.94
C LEU A 573 -18.38 -46.65 -3.69
N LYS A 574 -18.76 -46.43 -2.43
CA LYS A 574 -20.12 -46.10 -2.00
C LYS A 574 -20.12 -44.71 -1.35
N ILE A 575 -21.12 -43.91 -1.71
CA ILE A 575 -21.29 -42.53 -1.25
C ILE A 575 -22.58 -42.44 -0.43
N PHE A 576 -22.47 -41.95 0.81
CA PHE A 576 -23.58 -41.83 1.73
C PHE A 576 -23.84 -40.37 2.10
N TYR A 577 -24.93 -39.83 1.56
CA TYR A 577 -25.42 -38.49 1.88
C TYR A 577 -26.32 -38.47 3.12
N ASP A 578 -27.03 -39.58 3.38
CA ASP A 578 -27.97 -39.73 4.50
C ASP A 578 -27.88 -41.14 5.12
N ALA A 579 -28.74 -41.42 6.12
CA ALA A 579 -28.89 -42.72 6.74
C ALA A 579 -29.36 -43.80 5.76
N THR A 580 -28.89 -45.03 6.00
CA THR A 580 -29.31 -46.24 5.27
C THR A 580 -29.81 -47.30 6.24
N ALA A 581 -30.73 -48.14 5.77
CA ALA A 581 -31.20 -49.31 6.52
C ALA A 581 -30.19 -50.48 6.45
N ASP A 582 -29.31 -50.46 5.45
CA ASP A 582 -28.33 -51.51 5.21
C ASP A 582 -27.13 -51.38 6.14
N SER A 583 -26.51 -52.52 6.51
CA SER A 583 -25.25 -52.53 7.26
C SER A 583 -24.04 -52.35 6.34
N ILE A 584 -22.86 -52.14 6.92
CA ILE A 584 -21.61 -52.07 6.15
C ILE A 584 -21.35 -53.38 5.40
N GLU A 585 -21.66 -54.52 6.03
CA GLU A 585 -21.54 -55.86 5.43
C GLU A 585 -22.47 -56.05 4.23
N ALA A 586 -23.66 -55.47 4.24
CA ALA A 586 -24.58 -55.54 3.11
C ALA A 586 -24.02 -54.81 1.88
N HIS A 587 -23.33 -53.68 2.09
CA HIS A 587 -22.66 -52.95 1.01
C HIS A 587 -21.32 -53.57 0.58
N PHE A 588 -20.64 -54.29 1.47
CA PHE A 588 -19.34 -54.92 1.24
C PHE A 588 -19.31 -56.41 1.65
N PRO A 589 -20.13 -57.29 1.04
CA PRO A 589 -20.35 -58.66 1.50
C PRO A 589 -19.11 -59.56 1.41
N GLN A 590 -18.20 -59.27 0.46
CA GLN A 590 -16.94 -60.00 0.34
C GLN A 590 -15.99 -59.71 1.51
N GLN A 591 -16.02 -58.49 2.05
CA GLN A 591 -15.25 -58.14 3.26
C GLN A 591 -15.88 -58.74 4.53
N ALA A 592 -17.16 -59.12 4.46
CA ALA A 592 -17.88 -59.79 5.53
C ALA A 592 -17.60 -61.31 5.64
N THR A 593 -17.01 -61.92 4.62
CA THR A 593 -16.87 -63.39 4.51
C THR A 593 -15.44 -63.87 4.27
N ALA A 594 -14.53 -62.99 3.83
CA ALA A 594 -13.14 -63.36 3.58
C ALA A 594 -12.34 -63.64 4.88
N PRO A 595 -11.45 -64.66 4.89
CA PRO A 595 -10.60 -64.98 6.04
C PRO A 595 -9.54 -63.90 6.34
N ASN A 596 -9.19 -63.07 5.35
CA ASN A 596 -8.35 -61.88 5.52
C ASN A 596 -8.84 -60.77 4.56
N PRO A 597 -9.88 -60.01 4.94
CA PRO A 597 -10.49 -59.00 4.07
C PRO A 597 -9.50 -57.86 3.76
N ALA A 598 -9.56 -57.34 2.54
CA ALA A 598 -8.82 -56.15 2.18
C ALA A 598 -9.32 -54.96 3.02
N PRO A 599 -8.44 -54.05 3.47
CA PRO A 599 -8.84 -52.95 4.34
C PRO A 599 -9.83 -52.04 3.61
N LEU A 600 -10.89 -51.63 4.32
CA LEU A 600 -11.76 -50.56 3.84
C LEU A 600 -11.11 -49.21 4.17
N ILE A 601 -11.17 -48.28 3.23
CA ILE A 601 -10.78 -46.89 3.41
C ILE A 601 -12.02 -46.00 3.34
N TRP A 602 -11.99 -44.91 4.08
CA TRP A 602 -13.09 -43.95 4.12
C TRP A 602 -12.60 -42.50 4.09
N ALA A 603 -13.47 -41.60 3.63
CA ALA A 603 -13.24 -40.16 3.70
C ALA A 603 -14.57 -39.41 3.85
N ILE A 604 -14.56 -38.31 4.59
CA ILE A 604 -15.62 -37.30 4.49
C ILE A 604 -15.27 -36.36 3.35
N SER A 605 -16.11 -36.28 2.32
CA SER A 605 -15.89 -35.40 1.18
C SER A 605 -16.02 -33.92 1.54
N HIS A 606 -15.56 -33.03 0.65
CA HIS A 606 -15.68 -31.58 0.85
C HIS A 606 -17.12 -31.08 1.13
N ASP A 607 -18.13 -31.74 0.58
CA ASP A 607 -19.57 -31.48 0.76
C ASP A 607 -20.20 -32.26 1.93
N GLY A 608 -19.42 -33.08 2.64
CA GLY A 608 -19.85 -33.76 3.87
C GLY A 608 -20.42 -35.17 3.69
N ALA A 609 -20.40 -35.72 2.48
CA ALA A 609 -20.78 -37.12 2.24
C ALA A 609 -19.73 -38.08 2.83
N LEU A 610 -20.19 -39.23 3.30
CA LEU A 610 -19.31 -40.31 3.76
C LEU A 610 -18.99 -41.22 2.56
N LEU A 611 -17.71 -41.31 2.21
CA LEU A 611 -17.19 -42.17 1.16
C LEU A 611 -16.57 -43.41 1.78
N ILE A 612 -16.89 -44.60 1.28
CA ILE A 612 -16.29 -45.88 1.72
C ILE A 612 -15.96 -46.71 0.49
N GLY A 613 -14.79 -47.36 0.49
CA GLY A 613 -14.39 -48.30 -0.57
C GLY A 613 -13.30 -49.25 -0.09
N VAL A 614 -13.08 -50.31 -0.85
CA VAL A 614 -12.00 -51.30 -0.63
C VAL A 614 -10.68 -50.73 -1.12
N GLU A 615 -9.62 -50.81 -0.32
CA GLU A 615 -8.26 -50.53 -0.76
C GLU A 615 -7.68 -51.75 -1.49
N GLU A 616 -7.81 -51.76 -2.82
CA GLU A 616 -7.24 -52.79 -3.70
C GLU A 616 -6.02 -52.25 -4.45
N ASN A 617 -5.01 -53.09 -4.70
CA ASN A 617 -3.85 -52.75 -5.53
C ASN A 617 -3.11 -51.46 -5.13
N ARG A 618 -3.09 -51.14 -3.83
CA ARG A 618 -2.48 -49.90 -3.27
C ARG A 618 -3.14 -48.59 -3.73
N MET A 619 -4.33 -48.65 -4.33
CA MET A 619 -5.17 -47.50 -4.69
C MET A 619 -5.74 -46.87 -3.42
N GLY A 620 -5.17 -45.74 -2.99
CA GLY A 620 -5.50 -45.11 -1.71
C GLY A 620 -6.67 -44.13 -1.75
N HIS A 621 -6.75 -43.28 -0.72
CA HIS A 621 -7.79 -42.24 -0.59
C HIS A 621 -7.97 -41.32 -1.82
N PRO A 622 -6.94 -40.95 -2.61
CA PRO A 622 -7.13 -40.15 -3.82
C PRO A 622 -8.03 -40.82 -4.88
N CYS A 623 -7.98 -42.15 -5.00
CA CYS A 623 -8.86 -42.92 -5.88
C CYS A 623 -10.32 -42.95 -5.36
N LEU A 624 -10.50 -42.85 -4.04
CA LEU A 624 -11.81 -42.79 -3.38
C LEU A 624 -12.49 -41.43 -3.58
N THR A 625 -11.73 -40.34 -3.57
CA THR A 625 -12.24 -38.97 -3.69
C THR A 625 -12.25 -38.47 -5.15
N GLY A 626 -11.56 -39.18 -6.05
CA GLY A 626 -11.32 -38.73 -7.42
C GLY A 626 -10.42 -37.49 -7.47
N PHE A 627 -9.37 -37.47 -6.67
CA PHE A 627 -8.44 -36.34 -6.49
C PHE A 627 -9.10 -35.02 -6.00
N LYS A 628 -10.35 -35.08 -5.55
CA LYS A 628 -11.02 -33.92 -4.96
C LYS A 628 -10.52 -33.65 -3.53
N PRO A 629 -10.64 -32.41 -3.04
CA PRO A 629 -10.46 -32.13 -1.64
C PRO A 629 -11.41 -32.97 -0.77
N ALA A 630 -10.90 -33.49 0.33
CA ALA A 630 -11.67 -34.18 1.35
C ALA A 630 -11.29 -33.62 2.71
N ARG A 631 -12.15 -33.86 3.70
CA ARG A 631 -11.97 -33.39 5.08
C ARG A 631 -11.12 -34.43 5.80
N ILE A 632 -11.64 -35.05 6.85
CA ILE A 632 -10.98 -36.19 7.50
C ILE A 632 -11.20 -37.52 6.74
N ALA A 633 -10.15 -38.35 6.72
CA ALA A 633 -10.14 -39.70 6.12
C ALA A 633 -9.38 -40.72 6.98
N GLY A 634 -9.58 -42.00 6.70
CA GLY A 634 -8.84 -43.06 7.38
C GLY A 634 -9.21 -44.45 6.92
N GLU A 635 -8.98 -45.42 7.81
CA GLU A 635 -9.24 -46.82 7.55
C GLU A 635 -10.41 -47.31 8.43
N LEU A 636 -11.09 -48.33 7.94
CA LEU A 636 -12.22 -49.00 8.57
C LEU A 636 -11.87 -50.50 8.68
N HIS A 637 -11.67 -50.95 9.92
CA HIS A 637 -11.18 -52.28 10.26
C HIS A 637 -12.29 -53.13 10.86
N ARG A 638 -12.38 -54.39 10.44
CA ARG A 638 -13.36 -55.32 11.01
C ARG A 638 -12.86 -55.91 12.33
N LEU A 639 -13.72 -55.93 13.32
CA LEU A 639 -13.51 -56.58 14.62
C LEU A 639 -14.32 -57.88 14.69
N SER A 640 -14.08 -58.69 15.72
CA SER A 640 -14.88 -59.89 15.99
C SER A 640 -16.38 -59.58 16.14
N ASN A 641 -16.70 -58.43 16.74
CA ASN A 641 -18.07 -57.94 16.94
C ASN A 641 -18.21 -56.47 16.48
N GLY A 642 -18.10 -56.23 15.17
CA GLY A 642 -18.38 -54.93 14.55
C GLY A 642 -17.21 -54.33 13.78
N TRP A 643 -17.12 -53.00 13.77
CA TRP A 643 -16.13 -52.25 13.00
C TRP A 643 -15.47 -51.15 13.85
N ALA A 644 -14.21 -50.87 13.53
CA ALA A 644 -13.42 -49.81 14.13
C ALA A 644 -12.89 -48.85 13.06
N ILE A 645 -13.12 -47.55 13.24
CA ILE A 645 -12.52 -46.51 12.39
C ILE A 645 -11.26 -45.94 13.03
N ASN A 646 -10.32 -45.51 12.19
CA ASN A 646 -9.21 -44.67 12.59
C ASN A 646 -9.09 -43.49 11.63
N ALA A 647 -8.22 -42.51 11.93
CA ALA A 647 -7.89 -41.42 11.01
C ALA A 647 -6.50 -41.61 10.35
N LYS A 648 -6.10 -42.84 10.05
CA LYS A 648 -4.82 -43.15 9.38
C LYS A 648 -4.93 -42.88 7.89
N SER A 649 -4.82 -41.60 7.52
CA SER A 649 -4.58 -41.19 6.14
C SER A 649 -3.43 -40.20 6.10
N GLY A 650 -2.31 -40.59 5.49
CA GLY A 650 -1.21 -39.67 5.21
C GLY A 650 -1.55 -38.61 4.15
N ARG A 651 -2.74 -38.70 3.52
CA ARG A 651 -3.20 -37.81 2.44
C ARG A 651 -4.05 -36.66 2.93
N TYR A 652 -4.98 -36.97 3.83
CA TYR A 652 -6.02 -36.03 4.25
C TYR A 652 -6.07 -35.81 5.76
N SER A 653 -5.42 -36.67 6.56
CA SER A 653 -5.57 -36.66 8.03
C SER A 653 -4.25 -36.59 8.79
N GLY A 654 -3.14 -36.37 8.09
CA GLY A 654 -1.79 -36.39 8.67
C GLY A 654 -1.44 -35.13 9.46
N ASP A 655 -2.05 -33.99 9.10
CA ASP A 655 -1.63 -32.64 9.48
C ASP A 655 -2.68 -31.88 10.32
N TYR A 656 -3.78 -32.51 10.73
CA TYR A 656 -4.73 -31.92 11.68
C TYR A 656 -4.16 -31.96 13.10
N SER A 657 -4.17 -30.80 13.78
CA SER A 657 -3.81 -30.68 15.19
C SER A 657 -4.88 -31.22 16.15
N ASP A 658 -6.14 -31.24 15.72
CA ASP A 658 -7.35 -31.63 16.45
C ASP A 658 -7.97 -32.94 15.93
N LYS A 659 -7.12 -33.78 15.31
CA LYS A 659 -7.49 -35.01 14.61
C LYS A 659 -8.42 -35.95 15.40
N ASP A 660 -8.20 -36.10 16.71
CA ASP A 660 -8.99 -37.00 17.54
C ASP A 660 -10.45 -36.53 17.69
N SER A 661 -10.66 -35.22 17.87
CA SER A 661 -11.99 -34.61 17.91
C SER A 661 -12.72 -34.79 16.56
N LEU A 662 -12.02 -34.56 15.45
CA LEU A 662 -12.56 -34.76 14.11
C LEU A 662 -12.92 -36.23 13.85
N LEU A 663 -12.13 -37.18 14.39
CA LEU A 663 -12.41 -38.61 14.28
C LEU A 663 -13.63 -39.01 15.11
N GLU A 664 -13.84 -38.43 16.30
CA GLU A 664 -15.06 -38.63 17.08
C GLU A 664 -16.31 -38.11 16.35
N ASN A 665 -16.19 -36.95 15.70
CA ASN A 665 -17.25 -36.42 14.84
C ASN A 665 -17.53 -37.37 13.66
N ALA A 666 -16.49 -37.90 13.02
CA ALA A 666 -16.63 -38.89 11.96
C ALA A 666 -17.30 -40.18 12.47
N LEU A 667 -16.98 -40.66 13.68
CA LEU A 667 -17.68 -41.81 14.27
C LEU A 667 -19.18 -41.52 14.44
N ARG A 668 -19.56 -40.32 14.90
CA ARG A 668 -20.97 -39.92 14.96
C ARG A 668 -21.63 -39.96 13.59
N ARG A 669 -20.93 -39.51 12.54
CA ARG A 669 -21.40 -39.63 11.15
C ARG A 669 -21.63 -41.08 10.75
N PHE A 670 -20.67 -41.97 10.97
CA PHE A 670 -20.82 -43.41 10.72
C PHE A 670 -22.02 -44.01 11.47
N LYS A 671 -22.18 -43.69 12.75
CA LYS A 671 -23.30 -44.16 13.57
C LYS A 671 -24.65 -43.64 13.08
N SER A 672 -24.70 -42.40 12.59
CA SER A 672 -25.92 -41.83 11.98
C SER A 672 -26.24 -42.46 10.62
N THR A 673 -25.21 -42.74 9.80
CA THR A 673 -25.38 -43.36 8.49
C THR A 673 -25.84 -44.82 8.62
N PHE A 674 -25.25 -45.58 9.54
CA PHE A 674 -25.55 -47.00 9.79
C PHE A 674 -26.24 -47.20 11.15
N ALA A 675 -27.39 -46.54 11.33
CA ALA A 675 -28.09 -46.49 12.63
C ALA A 675 -28.36 -47.87 13.26
N ALA A 676 -28.75 -48.84 12.44
CA ALA A 676 -29.05 -50.21 12.87
C ALA A 676 -27.83 -50.96 13.45
N SER A 677 -26.61 -50.55 13.09
CA SER A 677 -25.34 -51.15 13.55
C SER A 677 -24.50 -50.18 14.38
N SER A 678 -25.09 -49.07 14.85
CA SER A 678 -24.38 -47.99 15.55
C SER A 678 -23.64 -48.45 16.82
N ALA A 679 -24.18 -49.42 17.55
CA ALA A 679 -23.55 -50.01 18.74
C ALA A 679 -22.29 -50.84 18.41
N GLN A 680 -22.14 -51.27 17.16
CA GLN A 680 -21.04 -52.09 16.66
C GLN A 680 -19.91 -51.24 16.04
N LEU A 681 -20.03 -49.90 16.10
CA LEU A 681 -19.04 -48.96 15.56
C LEU A 681 -18.25 -48.28 16.68
N SER A 682 -16.92 -48.36 16.59
CA SER A 682 -16.00 -47.80 17.58
C SER A 682 -14.78 -47.13 16.94
N ILE A 683 -13.97 -46.43 17.73
CA ILE A 683 -12.64 -45.95 17.31
C ILE A 683 -11.62 -47.05 17.62
N ALA A 684 -10.71 -47.31 16.68
CA ALA A 684 -9.64 -48.29 16.86
C ALA A 684 -8.73 -47.89 18.04
N LYS A 685 -8.49 -48.81 18.98
CA LYS A 685 -7.56 -48.58 20.08
C LYS A 685 -6.13 -48.41 19.54
N PRO A 686 -5.35 -47.44 20.03
CA PRO A 686 -3.96 -47.29 19.60
C PRO A 686 -3.17 -48.57 19.92
N THR A 687 -2.59 -49.17 18.90
CA THR A 687 -1.67 -50.30 19.06
C THR A 687 -0.38 -49.77 19.71
N PRO A 688 0.14 -50.36 20.80
CA PRO A 688 1.42 -49.94 21.35
C PRO A 688 2.51 -50.09 20.28
N ALA A 689 3.31 -49.04 20.09
CA ALA A 689 4.38 -49.02 19.10
C ALA A 689 5.37 -50.15 19.39
N VAL A 690 5.49 -51.11 18.47
CA VAL A 690 6.57 -52.09 18.50
C VAL A 690 7.86 -51.33 18.22
N VAL A 691 8.70 -51.20 19.23
CA VAL A 691 10.08 -50.70 19.10
C VAL A 691 10.81 -51.61 18.11
N PRO A 692 11.41 -51.09 17.02
CA PRO A 692 12.18 -51.93 16.11
C PRO A 692 13.40 -52.47 16.85
N VAL A 693 13.55 -53.79 16.90
CA VAL A 693 14.78 -54.46 17.33
C VAL A 693 15.90 -54.04 16.36
N PRO A 694 17.05 -53.55 16.84
CA PRO A 694 18.16 -53.17 15.96
C PRO A 694 18.65 -54.38 15.16
N ALA A 695 18.75 -54.23 13.85
CA ALA A 695 19.35 -55.23 12.98
C ALA A 695 20.84 -55.39 13.31
N ASP A 696 21.23 -56.65 13.49
CA ASP A 696 22.57 -57.15 13.77
C ASP A 696 23.59 -56.67 12.73
N LEU A 697 24.64 -55.98 13.19
CA LEU A 697 25.76 -55.52 12.38
C LEU A 697 26.81 -56.64 12.33
N SER A 698 26.81 -57.42 11.26
CA SER A 698 27.94 -58.28 10.90
C SER A 698 29.07 -57.45 10.26
N PRO A 699 30.35 -57.74 10.57
CA PRO A 699 31.49 -56.90 10.20
C PRO A 699 31.89 -57.05 8.74
N ARG A 700 32.07 -55.93 8.03
CA ARG A 700 32.65 -55.87 6.69
C ARG A 700 34.15 -56.16 6.75
N SER A 701 34.57 -57.23 6.09
CA SER A 701 35.94 -57.55 5.73
C SER A 701 36.37 -56.87 4.43
N GLY A 702 37.58 -56.29 4.41
CA GLY A 702 38.49 -56.35 3.27
C GLY A 702 38.46 -55.20 2.25
N LEU A 703 39.40 -54.27 2.40
CA LEU A 703 40.04 -53.56 1.27
C LEU A 703 40.88 -54.54 0.45
N PRO A 704 41.11 -54.26 -0.84
CA PRO A 704 42.51 -54.15 -1.24
C PRO A 704 42.82 -52.99 -2.20
N SER A 705 44.00 -52.41 -1.94
CA SER A 705 44.96 -51.67 -2.79
C SER A 705 44.44 -50.69 -3.84
#